data_AF-A0A151PA98-F1
#
_entry.id   AF-A0A151PA98-F1
#
_cell.length_a   1.000
_cell.length_b   1.000
_cell.length_c   1.000
_cell.angle_alpha   90.00
_cell.angle_beta   90.00
_cell.angle_gamma   90.00
#
_symmetry.space_group_name_H-M   'P 1'
#
loop_
_entity.id
_entity.type
_entity.pdbx_description
1 polymer ?
#
loop_
_entity_poly.entity_id
_entity_poly.type
_entity_poly.pdbx_seq_one_letter_code
_entity_poly.pdbx_strand_id
1 'polypeptide(L)'
;MVHQAATLYSDRNAVCFDECNDKPPIFYTYNMVVNLATELTVFLQKHCDQRRRCEIGLYCYPGINLPSWILGVLQVPAAYSPVDPDAPPMLSTYFMKKCNLQYILVENDKVKKFRISHSGWFLQNSSAIEHIGLTLFQTHWKDDCKSSSVGAKDKNETTKDTSTRETDYTTLLDQFEIETSKAGYLDIGKQQTLAYILHTSGTTGLPKVVRVPHKCIVPNIHHLQSIFKITQDDVLFLASPLTFDPSVVELFIALTSGASLLIVPNPVKMMPQKLSIALFHHHRVTVLQATPTFLRKFGAQCIKSSVLSASTSLRVLALGGESFPALDVLRSWKDRENKTHIFNLYGITEVSSWATCYRVPEEVLSSDLRADSSVPLGSPLLGTTVEVRDASGSTVLEGEGQVFIGGKERICFLDDEVTVPLGTMRETGDFVRVKGAEMFFLGRKDSQIKRHGKRLDIECIQQAAESLCQVEACAVIWYQQEKLILFVVPKDNLAEEDAFKELQKCLPVHAVPDELVLIEALPVTLHGKINTSELNKIYSAHLNSIRRDNKLNGAEGLWERLQHLWKSILSLPDEPFSISKDSVFLYSGGDSIKSLRFHDEIENMVGKVIPGLLEVILSSSIAEVYRLVLKTVFPTEDQLKNPNTSMKRKLNDCSGEEAREEHVNIKSRGYVTVAAGLISFVALSRGSHMFSVNCSKSFINLSKMRQARTKLRQSPLSSPVISNMMKTEERRSDLTNVSKADEIGPPQGSLGKDNSVPIAKFLIVVRWTSCTGKCVDASPLVIIPATDDLSATVYIGSHSHAMQAIDLDSGKIKWERILEDRIESSACVSKCGSFIVVGGYSGLVYVLRSNNGETHWVFTTEDAVKSSAALDPSTGLIYVGSHDQHVYALDIYKEECIWKLHCEGGAVFASPCLSLLPHHLYIATLRGCLLAVNPDTGSKIWKSSCGKPLFSSPHCNAQYVCVGCVDGNLYCFSHSGEKVWQFSTNGPIFSSPCISSLTKQEIFFGSHDCFIYSCNMEDRKTSPKTFSWAEIFKLQVNCIKP
;
A
#
# COMPACT_ATOMS: atom_id res chain seq x y z
N MET A 1 30.36 -29.90 0.30
CA MET A 1 31.19 -28.67 0.35
C MET A 1 31.79 -28.46 1.74
N VAL A 2 31.05 -27.91 2.73
CA VAL A 2 31.64 -27.56 4.05
C VAL A 2 32.34 -28.74 4.77
N HIS A 3 31.74 -29.95 4.79
CA HIS A 3 32.43 -31.13 5.33
C HIS A 3 33.77 -31.43 4.63
N GLN A 4 33.87 -31.23 3.31
CA GLN A 4 35.11 -31.48 2.56
C GLN A 4 36.18 -30.44 2.89
N ALA A 5 35.79 -29.16 3.06
CA ALA A 5 36.68 -28.13 3.59
C ALA A 5 37.14 -28.47 5.01
N ALA A 6 36.25 -28.98 5.88
CA ALA A 6 36.61 -29.41 7.22
C ALA A 6 37.54 -30.64 7.24
N THR A 7 37.40 -31.59 6.31
CA THR A 7 38.36 -32.70 6.16
C THR A 7 39.75 -32.23 5.74
N LEU A 8 39.84 -31.18 4.93
CA LEU A 8 41.12 -30.60 4.46
C LEU A 8 41.76 -29.62 5.46
N TYR A 9 40.95 -28.95 6.26
CA TYR A 9 41.36 -27.80 7.09
C TYR A 9 40.90 -27.91 8.56
N SER A 10 40.70 -29.13 9.07
CA SER A 10 40.21 -29.49 10.42
C SER A 10 40.56 -28.49 11.52
N ASP A 11 41.85 -28.15 11.63
CA ASP A 11 42.41 -27.44 12.77
C ASP A 11 42.62 -25.94 12.49
N ARG A 12 42.26 -25.45 11.28
CA ARG A 12 42.23 -24.01 10.97
C ARG A 12 40.99 -23.38 11.60
N ASN A 13 41.12 -22.11 11.99
CA ASN A 13 40.00 -21.30 12.48
C ASN A 13 38.97 -21.10 11.36
N ALA A 14 37.76 -21.63 11.56
CA ALA A 14 36.62 -21.45 10.67
C ALA A 14 35.82 -20.20 11.02
N VAL A 15 35.77 -19.85 12.30
CA VAL A 15 34.95 -18.74 12.83
C VAL A 15 35.73 -18.01 13.93
N CYS A 16 35.67 -16.69 13.90
CA CYS A 16 36.13 -15.79 14.95
C CYS A 16 34.96 -14.93 15.42
N PHE A 17 34.77 -14.81 16.73
CA PHE A 17 33.83 -13.88 17.34
C PHE A 17 34.56 -12.93 18.28
N ASP A 18 34.41 -11.63 18.04
CA ASP A 18 35.04 -10.57 18.83
C ASP A 18 33.98 -9.60 19.38
N GLU A 19 33.83 -9.55 20.71
CA GLU A 19 32.97 -8.58 21.40
C GLU A 19 33.53 -7.14 21.33
N CYS A 20 34.79 -6.99 20.93
CA CYS A 20 35.55 -5.74 20.84
C CYS A 20 35.52 -4.94 22.16
N ASN A 21 35.66 -5.61 23.31
CA ASN A 21 35.58 -5.02 24.65
C ASN A 21 36.78 -5.41 25.53
N ASP A 22 37.96 -5.40 24.92
CA ASP A 22 39.27 -5.67 25.53
C ASP A 22 39.46 -7.11 26.08
N LYS A 23 38.44 -7.97 25.95
CA LYS A 23 38.55 -9.42 26.05
C LYS A 23 39.25 -10.02 24.81
N PRO A 24 39.93 -11.17 24.93
CA PRO A 24 40.41 -11.91 23.77
C PRO A 24 39.24 -12.45 22.92
N PRO A 25 39.36 -12.44 21.57
CA PRO A 25 38.36 -13.03 20.68
C PRO A 25 38.28 -14.56 20.82
N ILE A 26 37.10 -15.10 20.54
CA ILE A 26 36.80 -16.54 20.61
C ILE A 26 36.92 -17.14 19.21
N PHE A 27 37.59 -18.28 19.08
CA PHE A 27 37.77 -18.99 17.80
C PHE A 27 37.21 -20.42 17.87
N TYR A 28 36.56 -20.87 16.80
CA TYR A 28 36.27 -22.28 16.55
C TYR A 28 36.97 -22.77 15.29
N THR A 29 37.55 -23.97 15.38
CA THR A 29 38.13 -24.66 14.23
C THR A 29 37.07 -25.31 13.36
N TYR A 30 37.41 -25.68 12.13
CA TYR A 30 36.51 -26.42 11.23
C TYR A 30 35.95 -27.70 11.87
N ASN A 31 36.80 -28.44 12.60
CA ASN A 31 36.42 -29.63 13.36
C ASN A 31 35.34 -29.29 14.42
N MET A 32 35.56 -28.25 15.24
CA MET A 32 34.61 -27.83 16.28
C MET A 32 33.25 -27.41 15.70
N VAL A 33 33.25 -26.65 14.59
CA VAL A 33 32.02 -26.22 13.91
C VAL A 33 31.21 -27.41 13.38
N VAL A 34 31.89 -28.40 12.76
CA VAL A 34 31.23 -29.59 12.22
C VAL A 34 30.71 -30.51 13.33
N ASN A 35 31.43 -30.67 14.44
CA ASN A 35 30.98 -31.50 15.57
C ASN A 35 29.73 -30.90 16.24
N LEU A 36 29.76 -29.60 16.59
CA LEU A 36 28.59 -28.90 17.13
C LEU A 36 27.38 -28.91 16.18
N ALA A 37 27.61 -28.81 14.87
CA ALA A 37 26.56 -28.98 13.88
C ALA A 37 25.95 -30.39 13.91
N THR A 38 26.81 -31.42 13.99
CA THR A 38 26.39 -32.84 14.02
C THR A 38 25.62 -33.18 15.31
N GLU A 39 26.03 -32.65 16.46
CA GLU A 39 25.29 -32.78 17.73
C GLU A 39 23.88 -32.16 17.63
N LEU A 40 23.76 -30.97 17.02
CA LEU A 40 22.47 -30.35 16.75
C LEU A 40 21.63 -31.18 15.76
N THR A 41 22.25 -31.75 14.73
CA THR A 41 21.58 -32.64 13.76
C THR A 41 20.97 -33.86 14.44
N VAL A 42 21.72 -34.55 15.31
CA VAL A 42 21.22 -35.70 16.09
C VAL A 42 20.08 -35.27 17.02
N PHE A 43 20.19 -34.09 17.65
CA PHE A 43 19.12 -33.54 18.48
C PHE A 43 17.85 -33.22 17.67
N LEU A 44 17.97 -32.62 16.48
CA LEU A 44 16.84 -32.30 15.60
C LEU A 44 16.18 -33.57 15.04
N GLN A 45 16.97 -34.55 14.61
CA GLN A 45 16.48 -35.86 14.15
C GLN A 45 15.63 -36.58 15.21
N LYS A 46 15.89 -36.34 16.50
CA LYS A 46 15.15 -36.92 17.64
C LYS A 46 13.85 -36.17 17.98
N HIS A 47 13.74 -34.88 17.68
CA HIS A 47 12.62 -34.03 18.13
C HIS A 47 11.72 -33.47 17.01
N CYS A 48 12.15 -33.52 15.75
CA CYS A 48 11.39 -33.04 14.60
C CYS A 48 10.80 -34.20 13.77
N ASP A 49 9.57 -34.06 13.28
CA ASP A 49 8.96 -35.06 12.38
C ASP A 49 9.65 -35.08 11.01
N GLN A 50 10.47 -36.11 10.78
CA GLN A 50 11.22 -36.31 9.54
C GLN A 50 10.32 -36.63 8.33
N ARG A 51 9.04 -36.93 8.52
CA ARG A 51 8.09 -37.26 7.42
C ARG A 51 7.43 -36.03 6.80
N ARG A 52 7.68 -34.83 7.31
CA ARG A 52 7.11 -33.56 6.82
C ARG A 52 8.23 -32.59 6.43
N ARG A 53 7.94 -31.71 5.47
CA ARG A 53 8.80 -30.55 5.17
C ARG A 53 8.96 -29.74 6.45
N CYS A 54 10.18 -29.58 6.94
CA CYS A 54 10.44 -28.89 8.19
C CYS A 54 10.98 -27.48 7.90
N GLU A 55 10.26 -26.45 8.34
CA GLU A 55 10.74 -25.06 8.35
C GLU A 55 11.09 -24.72 9.81
N ILE A 56 12.38 -24.49 10.09
CA ILE A 56 12.91 -24.28 11.44
C ILE A 56 13.28 -22.82 11.62
N GLY A 57 12.58 -22.13 12.50
CA GLY A 57 12.94 -20.77 12.92
C GLY A 57 14.27 -20.76 13.67
N LEU A 58 15.05 -19.68 13.53
CA LEU A 58 16.27 -19.45 14.29
C LEU A 58 16.25 -18.03 14.89
N TYR A 59 15.99 -17.94 16.20
CA TYR A 59 15.89 -16.69 16.96
C TYR A 59 17.16 -16.51 17.80
N CYS A 60 18.12 -15.78 17.24
CA CYS A 60 19.43 -15.52 17.85
C CYS A 60 20.09 -14.25 17.31
N TYR A 61 21.15 -13.79 17.96
CA TYR A 61 22.10 -12.85 17.34
C TYR A 61 23.26 -13.58 16.65
N PRO A 62 23.96 -12.93 15.68
CA PRO A 62 25.21 -13.46 15.15
C PRO A 62 26.28 -13.57 16.25
N GLY A 63 26.79 -14.79 16.45
CA GLY A 63 27.81 -15.13 17.44
C GLY A 63 28.56 -16.40 17.07
N ILE A 64 29.51 -16.84 17.90
CA ILE A 64 30.44 -17.94 17.57
C ILE A 64 29.77 -19.26 17.13
N ASN A 65 28.61 -19.59 17.71
CA ASN A 65 27.85 -20.82 17.43
C ASN A 65 26.99 -20.76 16.15
N LEU A 66 26.73 -19.57 15.61
CA LEU A 66 25.80 -19.36 14.49
C LEU A 66 26.09 -20.26 13.28
N PRO A 67 27.35 -20.42 12.82
CA PRO A 67 27.68 -21.32 11.72
C PRO A 67 27.33 -22.78 12.00
N SER A 68 27.62 -23.27 13.21
CA SER A 68 27.28 -24.63 13.65
C SER A 68 25.76 -24.83 13.70
N TRP A 69 25.02 -23.84 14.17
CA TRP A 69 23.55 -23.88 14.23
C TRP A 69 22.90 -23.97 12.85
N ILE A 70 23.35 -23.14 11.90
CA ILE A 70 22.85 -23.16 10.52
C ILE A 70 23.22 -24.50 9.85
N LEU A 71 24.46 -24.98 10.00
CA LEU A 71 24.89 -26.26 9.45
C LEU A 71 24.07 -27.44 10.01
N GLY A 72 23.78 -27.46 11.32
CA GLY A 72 23.01 -28.53 11.94
C GLY A 72 21.56 -28.62 11.44
N VAL A 73 20.94 -27.48 11.12
CA VAL A 73 19.61 -27.42 10.46
C VAL A 73 19.68 -27.91 9.01
N LEU A 74 20.75 -27.57 8.26
CA LEU A 74 20.91 -27.96 6.86
C LEU A 74 21.31 -29.43 6.64
N GLN A 75 21.67 -30.16 7.71
CA GLN A 75 21.95 -31.60 7.67
C GLN A 75 20.70 -32.47 7.87
N VAL A 76 19.59 -31.91 8.37
CA VAL A 76 18.25 -32.53 8.31
C VAL A 76 17.50 -32.01 7.07
N PRO A 77 16.40 -32.65 6.61
CA PRO A 77 15.63 -32.16 5.45
C PRO A 77 14.77 -30.92 5.80
N ALA A 78 15.44 -29.84 6.21
CA ALA A 78 14.83 -28.61 6.70
C ALA A 78 15.53 -27.36 6.14
N ALA A 79 14.78 -26.27 6.06
CA ALA A 79 15.35 -24.94 5.85
C ALA A 79 15.38 -24.16 7.16
N TYR A 80 16.42 -23.34 7.36
CA TYR A 80 16.46 -22.37 8.45
C TYR A 80 15.74 -21.06 8.05
N SER A 81 15.07 -20.45 9.02
CA SER A 81 14.29 -19.22 8.86
C SER A 81 14.72 -18.23 9.96
N PRO A 82 15.63 -17.27 9.67
CA PRO A 82 16.18 -16.38 10.68
C PRO A 82 15.15 -15.36 11.16
N VAL A 83 14.97 -15.27 12.48
CA VAL A 83 14.03 -14.34 13.13
C VAL A 83 14.83 -13.38 14.00
N ASP A 84 14.93 -12.13 13.54
CA ASP A 84 15.68 -11.07 14.25
C ASP A 84 15.09 -10.82 15.65
N PRO A 85 15.88 -10.98 16.74
CA PRO A 85 15.40 -10.73 18.10
C PRO A 85 14.97 -9.30 18.39
N ASP A 86 15.39 -8.30 17.60
CA ASP A 86 15.03 -6.88 17.75
C ASP A 86 13.94 -6.42 16.77
N ALA A 87 13.41 -7.31 15.91
CA ALA A 87 12.22 -7.01 15.13
C ALA A 87 10.99 -6.80 16.04
N PRO A 88 10.08 -5.86 15.70
CA PRO A 88 8.80 -5.70 16.39
C PRO A 88 8.03 -7.03 16.48
N PRO A 89 7.53 -7.45 17.68
CA PRO A 89 6.97 -8.79 17.86
C PRO A 89 5.79 -9.17 16.95
N MET A 90 5.07 -8.17 16.42
CA MET A 90 4.00 -8.41 15.44
C MET A 90 4.54 -8.80 14.06
N LEU A 91 5.69 -8.26 13.64
CA LEU A 91 6.34 -8.61 12.37
C LEU A 91 7.00 -9.99 12.45
N SER A 92 7.67 -10.33 13.55
CA SER A 92 8.19 -11.68 13.78
C SER A 92 7.04 -12.70 13.85
N THR A 93 5.95 -12.42 14.59
CA THR A 93 4.77 -13.31 14.65
C THR A 93 4.14 -13.50 13.27
N TYR A 94 3.97 -12.42 12.49
CA TYR A 94 3.44 -12.50 11.12
C TYR A 94 4.34 -13.37 10.22
N PHE A 95 5.65 -13.16 10.25
CA PHE A 95 6.62 -13.95 9.48
C PHE A 95 6.59 -15.43 9.85
N MET A 96 6.64 -15.75 11.15
CA MET A 96 6.57 -17.15 11.64
C MET A 96 5.25 -17.83 11.25
N LYS A 97 4.12 -17.10 11.32
CA LYS A 97 2.81 -17.62 10.91
C LYS A 97 2.70 -17.82 9.39
N LYS A 98 3.20 -16.87 8.59
CA LYS A 98 3.17 -16.96 7.12
C LYS A 98 4.11 -18.03 6.56
N CYS A 99 5.21 -18.33 7.25
CA CYS A 99 6.03 -19.51 6.94
C CYS A 99 5.40 -20.82 7.44
N ASN A 100 4.41 -20.77 8.34
CA ASN A 100 3.86 -21.94 9.04
C ASN A 100 4.97 -22.74 9.77
N LEU A 101 5.87 -22.02 10.46
CA LEU A 101 6.96 -22.66 11.21
C LEU A 101 6.38 -23.57 12.29
N GLN A 102 6.76 -24.85 12.26
CA GLN A 102 6.38 -25.87 13.25
C GLN A 102 7.36 -25.92 14.44
N TYR A 103 8.59 -25.47 14.21
CA TYR A 103 9.70 -25.53 15.14
C TYR A 103 10.47 -24.21 15.12
N ILE A 104 10.98 -23.78 16.29
CA ILE A 104 11.89 -22.65 16.38
C ILE A 104 12.98 -22.93 17.42
N LEU A 105 14.23 -22.77 17.00
CA LEU A 105 15.41 -22.77 17.84
C LEU A 105 15.63 -21.36 18.38
N VAL A 106 15.68 -21.23 19.70
CA VAL A 106 15.84 -19.97 20.42
C VAL A 106 17.14 -20.02 21.20
N GLU A 107 18.01 -19.03 21.01
CA GLU A 107 19.24 -18.85 21.80
C GLU A 107 18.88 -18.73 23.30
N ASN A 108 19.54 -19.51 24.16
CA ASN A 108 19.14 -19.73 25.56
C ASN A 108 18.97 -18.41 26.35
N ASP A 109 19.90 -17.47 26.19
CA ASP A 109 19.84 -16.13 26.79
C ASP A 109 18.60 -15.32 26.37
N LYS A 110 18.06 -15.60 25.19
CA LYS A 110 16.94 -14.86 24.61
C LYS A 110 15.59 -15.52 24.87
N VAL A 111 15.56 -16.75 25.44
CA VAL A 111 14.31 -17.48 25.77
C VAL A 111 13.36 -16.64 26.62
N LYS A 112 13.87 -15.81 27.56
CA LYS A 112 13.05 -14.89 28.35
C LYS A 112 12.39 -13.81 27.48
N LYS A 113 13.17 -13.12 26.62
CA LYS A 113 12.68 -12.11 25.66
C LYS A 113 11.63 -12.73 24.74
N PHE A 114 11.95 -13.88 24.15
CA PHE A 114 11.11 -14.62 23.24
C PHE A 114 9.73 -15.00 23.84
N ARG A 115 9.72 -15.57 25.05
CA ARG A 115 8.48 -15.97 25.76
C ARG A 115 7.58 -14.78 26.13
N ILE A 116 8.17 -13.62 26.44
CA ILE A 116 7.43 -12.38 26.70
C ILE A 116 6.83 -11.86 25.39
N SER A 117 7.66 -11.65 24.37
CA SER A 117 7.29 -11.05 23.08
C SER A 117 6.25 -11.84 22.29
N HIS A 118 6.19 -13.17 22.44
CA HIS A 118 5.29 -14.04 21.68
C HIS A 118 4.38 -14.90 22.58
N SER A 119 4.00 -14.36 23.73
CA SER A 119 3.10 -15.00 24.68
C SER A 119 1.76 -15.39 24.03
N GLY A 120 1.37 -16.65 24.17
CA GLY A 120 0.11 -17.22 23.64
C GLY A 120 0.24 -18.22 22.48
N TRP A 121 1.35 -18.24 21.73
CA TRP A 121 1.45 -18.98 20.45
C TRP A 121 2.20 -20.32 20.50
N PHE A 122 2.84 -20.65 21.62
CA PHE A 122 3.72 -21.82 21.76
C PHE A 122 3.21 -22.76 22.86
N LEU A 123 3.31 -24.07 22.64
CA LEU A 123 3.10 -25.04 23.71
C LEU A 123 4.25 -24.97 24.72
N GLN A 124 4.01 -25.47 25.95
CA GLN A 124 5.04 -25.57 26.98
C GLN A 124 6.09 -26.67 26.67
N ASN A 125 5.93 -27.43 25.59
CA ASN A 125 6.89 -28.40 25.10
C ASN A 125 8.12 -27.68 24.52
N SER A 126 9.15 -27.51 25.35
CA SER A 126 10.45 -26.99 24.93
C SER A 126 11.59 -27.93 25.36
N SER A 127 12.40 -28.37 24.40
CA SER A 127 13.60 -29.19 24.65
C SER A 127 14.85 -28.31 24.57
N ALA A 128 15.64 -28.26 25.65
CA ALA A 128 16.92 -27.54 25.67
C ALA A 128 18.09 -28.46 25.28
N ILE A 129 19.11 -27.89 24.64
CA ILE A 129 20.41 -28.52 24.40
C ILE A 129 21.50 -27.55 24.89
N GLU A 130 21.79 -27.64 26.19
CA GLU A 130 22.50 -26.62 26.96
C GLU A 130 23.92 -26.33 26.43
N HIS A 131 24.67 -27.36 26.03
CA HIS A 131 26.04 -27.23 25.50
C HIS A 131 26.10 -26.55 24.13
N ILE A 132 25.03 -26.61 23.32
CA ILE A 132 24.93 -25.89 22.03
C ILE A 132 24.34 -24.48 22.21
N GLY A 133 23.78 -24.17 23.39
CA GLY A 133 23.21 -22.85 23.69
C GLY A 133 21.81 -22.60 23.11
N LEU A 134 21.09 -23.65 22.70
CA LEU A 134 19.76 -23.54 22.08
C LEU A 134 18.65 -24.24 22.88
N THR A 135 17.44 -23.68 22.79
CA THR A 135 16.18 -24.31 23.20
C THR A 135 15.23 -24.39 22.01
N LEU A 136 14.78 -25.60 21.68
CA LEU A 136 13.76 -25.87 20.66
C LEU A 136 12.37 -25.70 21.26
N PHE A 137 11.52 -24.91 20.60
CA PHE A 137 10.09 -24.80 20.88
C PHE A 137 9.27 -25.38 19.73
N GLN A 138 8.22 -26.14 20.06
CA GLN A 138 7.22 -26.58 19.10
C GLN A 138 6.04 -25.60 19.06
N THR A 139 5.59 -25.24 17.86
CA THR A 139 4.45 -24.34 17.67
C THR A 139 3.15 -25.13 17.51
N HIS A 140 2.02 -24.50 17.80
CA HIS A 140 0.73 -24.91 17.24
C HIS A 140 -0.06 -23.64 16.90
N TRP A 141 -0.14 -23.33 15.62
CA TRP A 141 -1.10 -22.37 15.11
C TRP A 141 -2.50 -22.96 15.33
N LYS A 142 -3.25 -22.45 16.30
CA LYS A 142 -4.67 -22.75 16.43
C LYS A 142 -5.40 -22.07 15.27
N ASP A 143 -6.08 -22.86 14.45
CA ASP A 143 -7.11 -22.36 13.55
C ASP A 143 -8.33 -21.96 14.39
N ASP A 144 -8.69 -20.68 14.37
CA ASP A 144 -9.96 -20.17 14.96
C ASP A 144 -11.16 -20.54 14.06
N CYS A 145 -11.35 -21.85 13.84
CA CYS A 145 -12.44 -22.42 13.06
C CYS A 145 -12.75 -23.89 13.43
N LYS A 146 -13.15 -24.13 14.70
CA LYS A 146 -14.17 -25.12 15.16
C LYS A 146 -14.08 -25.38 16.67
N SER A 147 -15.02 -24.83 17.44
CA SER A 147 -15.23 -25.18 18.85
C SER A 147 -16.72 -25.35 19.15
N SER A 148 -17.35 -26.37 18.56
CA SER A 148 -18.79 -26.65 18.72
C SER A 148 -19.14 -28.14 18.56
N SER A 149 -18.60 -28.98 19.44
CA SER A 149 -19.18 -30.30 19.72
C SER A 149 -19.18 -30.57 21.22
N VAL A 150 -20.38 -30.70 21.79
CA VAL A 150 -20.63 -31.05 23.20
C VAL A 150 -19.96 -32.40 23.53
N GLY A 151 -19.37 -32.51 24.71
CA GLY A 151 -18.55 -33.66 25.10
C GLY A 151 -19.34 -34.91 25.54
N ALA A 152 -18.63 -36.03 25.58
CA ALA A 152 -19.04 -37.28 26.22
C ALA A 152 -17.88 -37.82 27.09
N LYS A 153 -18.20 -38.72 28.04
CA LYS A 153 -17.23 -39.36 28.94
C LYS A 153 -16.67 -40.65 28.32
N ASP A 154 -15.40 -40.95 28.55
CA ASP A 154 -14.94 -42.02 29.46
C ASP A 154 -13.39 -42.10 29.40
N LYS A 155 -12.70 -42.05 30.55
CA LYS A 155 -12.11 -43.16 31.34
C LYS A 155 -10.82 -43.77 30.79
N ASN A 156 -10.00 -44.19 31.74
CA ASN A 156 -8.74 -44.92 31.53
C ASN A 156 -8.99 -46.23 30.78
N GLU A 157 -8.02 -46.67 29.99
CA GLU A 157 -7.30 -47.90 30.37
C GLU A 157 -5.88 -47.95 29.81
N THR A 158 -5.00 -48.66 30.51
CA THR A 158 -3.61 -48.91 30.11
C THR A 158 -3.50 -50.14 29.23
N THR A 159 -2.70 -50.06 28.17
CA THR A 159 -2.04 -51.25 27.62
C THR A 159 -0.57 -50.95 27.43
N LYS A 160 0.30 -51.76 28.05
CA LYS A 160 1.68 -51.90 27.58
C LYS A 160 1.63 -52.71 26.29
N ASP A 161 2.59 -52.49 25.40
CA ASP A 161 3.27 -53.66 24.85
C ASP A 161 4.76 -53.38 24.64
N THR A 162 5.56 -54.43 24.66
CA THR A 162 7.03 -54.33 24.76
C THR A 162 7.67 -55.26 23.75
N SER A 163 8.41 -54.72 22.77
CA SER A 163 9.37 -55.51 22.01
C SER A 163 10.60 -54.69 21.68
N THR A 164 11.75 -55.18 22.14
CA THR A 164 13.08 -54.72 21.74
C THR A 164 13.45 -55.33 20.39
N ARG A 165 14.18 -54.56 19.58
CA ARG A 165 15.21 -55.08 18.67
C ARG A 165 16.23 -54.00 18.39
N GLU A 166 17.49 -54.40 18.39
CA GLU A 166 18.64 -53.52 18.25
C GLU A 166 19.03 -53.36 16.77
N THR A 167 19.89 -52.38 16.52
CA THR A 167 20.85 -52.24 15.40
C THR A 167 20.60 -53.02 14.10
N ASP A 168 20.53 -52.29 12.99
CA ASP A 168 21.64 -52.34 12.02
C ASP A 168 21.74 -51.07 11.15
N TYR A 169 22.96 -50.55 11.00
CA TYR A 169 23.32 -49.42 10.13
C TYR A 169 24.54 -49.81 9.28
N THR A 170 24.35 -50.48 8.13
CA THR A 170 25.26 -50.40 6.95
C THR A 170 24.83 -51.32 5.79
N THR A 171 23.91 -50.85 4.93
CA THR A 171 23.96 -51.01 3.46
C THR A 171 22.72 -50.37 2.84
N LEU A 172 22.90 -49.30 2.05
CA LEU A 172 22.06 -48.83 0.92
C LEU A 172 22.63 -47.48 0.41
N LEU A 173 23.91 -47.48 0.08
CA LEU A 173 24.63 -46.37 -0.55
C LEU A 173 25.36 -46.87 -1.81
N ASP A 174 24.59 -47.44 -2.71
CA ASP A 174 24.88 -47.54 -4.15
C ASP A 174 23.61 -47.99 -4.88
N GLN A 175 23.58 -47.85 -6.22
CA GLN A 175 22.46 -48.21 -7.10
C GLN A 175 21.15 -47.41 -6.91
N PHE A 176 21.18 -46.12 -7.25
CA PHE A 176 20.06 -45.51 -7.98
C PHE A 176 20.60 -44.70 -9.16
N GLU A 177 20.29 -45.17 -10.37
CA GLU A 177 20.76 -44.56 -11.62
C GLU A 177 20.02 -43.26 -11.97
N ILE A 178 20.59 -42.49 -12.89
CA ILE A 178 20.15 -41.13 -13.25
C ILE A 178 18.93 -41.19 -14.19
N GLU A 179 17.74 -41.45 -13.66
CA GLU A 179 16.48 -41.22 -14.39
C GLU A 179 16.08 -39.74 -14.38
N THR A 180 16.78 -38.91 -15.17
CA THR A 180 16.30 -37.55 -15.50
C THR A 180 15.09 -37.63 -16.44
N SER A 181 13.88 -37.80 -15.91
CA SER A 181 12.67 -38.02 -16.72
C SER A 181 11.55 -36.97 -16.52
N LYS A 182 11.29 -36.22 -17.60
CA LYS A 182 9.95 -35.78 -18.06
C LYS A 182 9.04 -34.97 -17.09
N ALA A 183 9.59 -34.10 -16.25
CA ALA A 183 8.82 -33.03 -15.58
C ALA A 183 9.34 -31.64 -15.98
N GLY A 184 8.49 -30.80 -16.60
CA GLY A 184 8.84 -29.45 -17.06
C GLY A 184 8.85 -28.36 -15.98
N TYR A 185 8.84 -28.75 -14.71
CA TYR A 185 8.62 -27.88 -13.55
C TYR A 185 9.48 -28.31 -12.37
N LEU A 186 9.89 -27.32 -11.57
CA LEU A 186 10.45 -27.50 -10.24
C LEU A 186 9.30 -27.74 -9.26
N ASP A 187 9.49 -28.66 -8.33
CA ASP A 187 8.50 -29.10 -7.37
C ASP A 187 9.14 -29.16 -5.98
N ILE A 188 8.61 -28.37 -5.05
CA ILE A 188 9.10 -28.25 -3.67
C ILE A 188 8.87 -29.54 -2.85
N GLY A 189 8.24 -30.57 -3.43
CA GLY A 189 8.14 -31.94 -2.92
C GLY A 189 9.12 -32.95 -3.52
N LYS A 190 9.77 -32.68 -4.66
CA LYS A 190 10.67 -33.63 -5.34
C LYS A 190 12.14 -33.39 -5.00
N GLN A 191 12.52 -33.83 -3.80
CA GLN A 191 13.92 -34.09 -3.42
C GLN A 191 14.90 -32.90 -3.51
N GLN A 192 14.39 -31.68 -3.73
CA GLN A 192 15.12 -30.43 -3.59
C GLN A 192 14.90 -29.91 -2.17
N THR A 193 15.88 -30.08 -1.29
CA THR A 193 15.86 -29.42 0.01
C THR A 193 15.90 -27.90 -0.18
N LEU A 194 15.01 -27.22 0.55
CA LEU A 194 15.14 -25.79 0.79
C LEU A 194 16.33 -25.58 1.73
N ALA A 195 17.16 -24.57 1.45
CA ALA A 195 18.27 -24.18 2.32
C ALA A 195 17.80 -23.16 3.36
N TYR A 196 17.16 -22.08 2.89
CA TYR A 196 16.77 -20.98 3.76
C TYR A 196 15.48 -20.30 3.31
N ILE A 197 14.86 -19.56 4.23
CA ILE A 197 13.61 -18.84 4.02
C ILE A 197 13.76 -17.42 4.58
N LEU A 198 13.52 -16.42 3.75
CA LEU A 198 13.53 -15.00 4.15
C LEU A 198 12.18 -14.35 3.90
N HIS A 199 12.01 -13.13 4.40
CA HIS A 199 10.98 -12.23 3.90
C HIS A 199 11.61 -10.98 3.29
N THR A 200 11.01 -10.48 2.21
CA THR A 200 11.38 -9.18 1.60
C THR A 200 10.25 -8.18 1.82
N SER A 201 10.61 -6.91 2.03
CA SER A 201 9.64 -5.80 2.02
C SER A 201 9.08 -5.66 0.60
N GLY A 202 7.91 -6.25 0.35
CA GLY A 202 7.32 -6.26 -0.97
C GLY A 202 6.99 -4.85 -1.45
N THR A 203 7.15 -4.61 -2.75
CA THR A 203 6.82 -3.35 -3.44
C THR A 203 5.34 -2.95 -3.32
N THR A 204 4.50 -3.85 -2.79
CA THR A 204 3.07 -3.67 -2.48
C THR A 204 2.80 -3.50 -0.98
N GLY A 205 3.81 -3.12 -0.18
CA GLY A 205 3.72 -2.85 1.26
C GLY A 205 3.68 -4.09 2.17
N LEU A 206 3.12 -5.21 1.70
CA LEU A 206 3.10 -6.47 2.44
C LEU A 206 4.41 -7.27 2.24
N PRO A 207 5.01 -7.84 3.31
CA PRO A 207 6.20 -8.70 3.17
C PRO A 207 5.91 -9.98 2.37
N LYS A 208 6.71 -10.25 1.33
CA LYS A 208 6.71 -11.54 0.61
C LYS A 208 7.57 -12.53 1.40
N VAL A 209 7.22 -13.82 1.39
CA VAL A 209 8.12 -14.91 1.83
C VAL A 209 8.83 -15.48 0.61
N VAL A 210 10.13 -15.73 0.73
CA VAL A 210 10.97 -16.31 -0.32
C VAL A 210 11.63 -17.58 0.21
N ARG A 211 11.29 -18.73 -0.37
CA ARG A 211 11.86 -20.04 -0.02
C ARG A 211 12.90 -20.42 -1.06
N VAL A 212 14.14 -20.68 -0.62
CA VAL A 212 15.31 -20.81 -1.51
C VAL A 212 15.87 -22.24 -1.49
N PRO A 213 15.78 -22.99 -2.61
CA PRO A 213 16.45 -24.29 -2.76
C PRO A 213 17.98 -24.22 -2.67
N HIS A 214 18.61 -25.28 -2.16
CA HIS A 214 20.08 -25.45 -2.23
C HIS A 214 20.62 -25.27 -3.66
N LYS A 215 19.89 -25.80 -4.66
CA LYS A 215 20.23 -25.67 -6.09
C LYS A 215 20.34 -24.23 -6.59
N CYS A 216 19.65 -23.28 -5.97
CA CYS A 216 19.69 -21.88 -6.41
C CYS A 216 20.89 -21.13 -5.83
N ILE A 217 21.21 -21.32 -4.55
CA ILE A 217 22.29 -20.57 -3.87
C ILE A 217 23.68 -21.17 -4.08
N VAL A 218 23.82 -22.49 -4.20
CA VAL A 218 25.14 -23.15 -4.34
C VAL A 218 25.92 -22.70 -5.59
N PRO A 219 25.32 -22.56 -6.79
CA PRO A 219 26.02 -22.00 -7.95
C PRO A 219 26.50 -20.56 -7.74
N ASN A 220 25.77 -19.76 -6.95
CA ASN A 220 26.13 -18.38 -6.63
C ASN A 220 27.40 -18.34 -5.76
N ILE A 221 27.38 -19.07 -4.63
CA ILE A 221 28.52 -19.24 -3.71
C ILE A 221 29.77 -19.71 -4.48
N HIS A 222 29.66 -20.79 -5.26
CA HIS A 222 30.79 -21.37 -5.98
C HIS A 222 31.37 -20.42 -7.05
N HIS A 223 30.52 -19.66 -7.76
CA HIS A 223 31.01 -18.74 -8.77
C HIS A 223 31.70 -17.52 -8.16
N LEU A 224 31.16 -16.96 -7.08
CA LEU A 224 31.80 -15.86 -6.35
C LEU A 224 33.08 -16.29 -5.63
N GLN A 225 33.12 -17.50 -5.07
CA GLN A 225 34.35 -18.13 -4.56
C GLN A 225 35.47 -18.15 -5.63
N SER A 226 35.12 -18.48 -6.88
CA SER A 226 36.05 -18.48 -8.02
C SER A 226 36.43 -17.08 -8.50
N ILE A 227 35.47 -16.16 -8.66
CA ILE A 227 35.71 -14.77 -9.10
C ILE A 227 36.59 -14.02 -8.10
N PHE A 228 36.29 -14.13 -6.81
CA PHE A 228 37.07 -13.51 -5.73
C PHE A 228 38.35 -14.29 -5.39
N LYS A 229 38.56 -15.48 -5.98
CA LYS A 229 39.72 -16.37 -5.75
C LYS A 229 39.97 -16.59 -4.25
N ILE A 230 38.95 -17.11 -3.56
CA ILE A 230 39.01 -17.30 -2.10
C ILE A 230 39.89 -18.52 -1.77
N THR A 231 40.68 -18.40 -0.71
CA THR A 231 41.64 -19.41 -0.23
C THR A 231 41.49 -19.63 1.27
N GLN A 232 42.15 -20.66 1.81
CA GLN A 232 42.13 -20.91 3.26
C GLN A 232 42.74 -19.77 4.10
N ASP A 233 43.56 -18.90 3.51
CA ASP A 233 44.26 -17.81 4.20
C ASP A 233 43.46 -16.49 4.21
N ASP A 234 42.22 -16.51 3.72
CA ASP A 234 41.29 -15.38 3.78
C ASP A 234 40.55 -15.25 5.11
N VAL A 235 40.21 -14.00 5.44
CA VAL A 235 39.28 -13.64 6.52
C VAL A 235 38.12 -12.85 5.90
N LEU A 236 36.93 -13.44 5.90
CA LEU A 236 35.69 -12.80 5.46
C LEU A 236 35.00 -12.16 6.66
N PHE A 237 34.47 -10.93 6.49
CA PHE A 237 33.61 -10.33 7.50
C PHE A 237 32.13 -10.63 7.22
N LEU A 238 31.41 -11.15 8.22
CA LEU A 238 29.95 -11.29 8.19
C LEU A 238 29.29 -9.91 8.42
N ALA A 239 29.36 -9.04 7.42
CA ALA A 239 28.78 -7.70 7.46
C ALA A 239 27.25 -7.75 7.52
N SER A 240 26.63 -8.61 6.71
CA SER A 240 25.20 -8.60 6.45
C SER A 240 24.36 -9.09 7.64
N PRO A 241 23.11 -8.61 7.80
CA PRO A 241 22.14 -9.18 8.74
C PRO A 241 21.71 -10.58 8.30
N LEU A 242 21.39 -11.46 9.24
CA LEU A 242 20.89 -12.81 8.94
C LEU A 242 19.58 -12.84 8.14
N THR A 243 18.77 -11.78 8.24
CA THR A 243 17.53 -11.63 7.48
C THR A 243 17.73 -11.22 6.02
N PHE A 244 18.99 -11.10 5.56
CA PHE A 244 19.37 -10.71 4.21
C PHE A 244 20.25 -11.78 3.56
N ASP A 245 19.90 -12.22 2.34
CA ASP A 245 20.57 -13.32 1.66
C ASP A 245 22.06 -13.12 1.31
N PRO A 246 22.59 -11.89 1.16
CA PRO A 246 24.03 -11.63 1.21
C PRO A 246 24.77 -12.28 2.40
N SER A 247 24.16 -12.45 3.58
CA SER A 247 24.81 -13.12 4.72
C SER A 247 25.03 -14.61 4.48
N VAL A 248 24.20 -15.24 3.63
CA VAL A 248 24.35 -16.65 3.22
C VAL A 248 25.58 -16.80 2.34
N VAL A 249 25.80 -15.83 1.45
CA VAL A 249 26.98 -15.75 0.57
C VAL A 249 28.25 -15.56 1.41
N GLU A 250 28.27 -14.60 2.35
CA GLU A 250 29.38 -14.38 3.29
C GLU A 250 29.73 -15.64 4.09
N LEU A 251 28.73 -16.24 4.73
CA LEU A 251 28.87 -17.45 5.57
C LEU A 251 29.44 -18.64 4.78
N PHE A 252 28.83 -18.97 3.64
CA PHE A 252 29.20 -20.18 2.91
C PHE A 252 30.43 -20.03 2.02
N ILE A 253 30.73 -18.83 1.48
CA ILE A 253 32.02 -18.64 0.80
C ILE A 253 33.19 -18.89 1.76
N ALA A 254 33.10 -18.45 3.01
CA ALA A 254 34.15 -18.73 4.00
C ALA A 254 34.27 -20.25 4.25
N LEU A 255 33.18 -20.86 4.71
CA LEU A 255 33.12 -22.26 5.15
C LEU A 255 33.33 -23.31 4.05
N THR A 256 33.22 -22.95 2.77
CA THR A 256 33.56 -23.86 1.66
C THR A 256 34.96 -23.66 1.09
N SER A 257 35.75 -22.72 1.63
CA SER A 257 37.10 -22.39 1.15
C SER A 257 38.23 -22.73 2.12
N GLY A 258 37.92 -23.14 3.36
CA GLY A 258 38.91 -23.25 4.43
C GLY A 258 39.29 -21.91 5.08
N ALA A 259 38.62 -20.83 4.67
CA ALA A 259 38.83 -19.46 5.16
C ALA A 259 38.19 -19.26 6.55
N SER A 260 38.49 -18.15 7.21
CA SER A 260 37.89 -17.78 8.49
C SER A 260 36.76 -16.76 8.33
N LEU A 261 35.66 -16.92 9.08
CA LEU A 261 34.56 -15.96 9.14
C LEU A 261 34.64 -15.13 10.43
N LEU A 262 34.84 -13.82 10.31
CA LEU A 262 34.79 -12.87 11.42
C LEU A 262 33.35 -12.39 11.66
N ILE A 263 32.91 -12.50 12.92
CA ILE A 263 31.62 -12.02 13.42
C ILE A 263 31.87 -11.03 14.57
N VAL A 264 31.18 -9.89 14.56
CA VAL A 264 31.17 -8.92 15.67
C VAL A 264 29.72 -8.57 16.04
N PRO A 265 29.42 -8.18 17.29
CA PRO A 265 28.09 -7.78 17.71
C PRO A 265 27.51 -6.62 16.88
N ASN A 266 26.19 -6.64 16.64
CA ASN A 266 25.48 -5.59 15.91
C ASN A 266 25.76 -4.15 16.42
N PRO A 267 25.92 -3.87 17.74
CA PRO A 267 26.34 -2.55 18.21
C PRO A 267 27.71 -2.11 17.68
N VAL A 268 28.68 -3.02 17.55
CA VAL A 268 30.01 -2.72 16.99
C VAL A 268 29.92 -2.42 15.49
N LYS A 269 29.00 -3.08 14.76
CA LYS A 269 28.68 -2.75 13.36
C LYS A 269 28.13 -1.32 13.15
N MET A 270 27.76 -0.63 14.23
CA MET A 270 27.29 0.76 14.23
C MET A 270 28.33 1.75 14.80
N MET A 271 29.57 1.31 15.08
CA MET A 271 30.65 2.14 15.62
C MET A 271 31.84 2.17 14.64
N PRO A 272 31.85 3.05 13.61
CA PRO A 272 32.67 2.85 12.42
C PRO A 272 34.19 2.90 12.65
N GLN A 273 34.66 3.81 13.53
CA GLN A 273 36.06 3.87 13.97
C GLN A 273 36.50 2.58 14.68
N LYS A 274 35.68 2.09 15.61
CA LYS A 274 35.94 0.86 16.37
C LYS A 274 35.91 -0.37 15.46
N LEU A 275 34.98 -0.38 14.50
CA LEU A 275 34.88 -1.42 13.49
C LEU A 275 36.10 -1.44 12.56
N SER A 276 36.60 -0.29 12.07
CA SER A 276 37.75 -0.29 11.16
C SER A 276 39.03 -0.80 11.83
N ILE A 277 39.23 -0.49 13.12
CA ILE A 277 40.29 -1.06 13.96
C ILE A 277 40.14 -2.60 14.04
N ALA A 278 38.95 -3.10 14.40
CA ALA A 278 38.70 -4.53 14.49
C ALA A 278 38.94 -5.24 13.14
N LEU A 279 38.37 -4.73 12.04
CA LEU A 279 38.47 -5.37 10.72
C LEU A 279 39.91 -5.34 10.17
N PHE A 280 40.56 -4.18 10.10
CA PHE A 280 41.78 -4.02 9.29
C PHE A 280 43.07 -4.08 10.10
N HIS A 281 43.02 -3.72 11.39
CA HIS A 281 44.20 -3.69 12.28
C HIS A 281 44.30 -4.95 13.14
N HIS A 282 43.20 -5.40 13.76
CA HIS A 282 43.20 -6.61 14.60
C HIS A 282 43.09 -7.90 13.76
N HIS A 283 42.00 -8.07 13.01
CA HIS A 283 41.68 -9.34 12.31
C HIS A 283 42.16 -9.42 10.87
N ARG A 284 42.68 -8.31 10.33
CA ARG A 284 43.25 -8.20 8.96
C ARG A 284 42.32 -8.77 7.86
N VAL A 285 41.05 -8.37 7.89
CA VAL A 285 39.99 -8.80 6.96
C VAL A 285 40.40 -8.60 5.49
N THR A 286 40.42 -9.70 4.74
CA THR A 286 40.86 -9.74 3.34
C THR A 286 39.72 -9.55 2.36
N VAL A 287 38.48 -9.89 2.75
CA VAL A 287 37.30 -9.86 1.88
C VAL A 287 36.12 -9.23 2.62
N LEU A 288 35.57 -8.15 2.05
CA LEU A 288 34.40 -7.44 2.56
C LEU A 288 33.31 -7.40 1.47
N GLN A 289 32.19 -8.06 1.75
CA GLN A 289 30.92 -7.82 1.06
C GLN A 289 30.12 -6.82 1.90
N ALA A 290 29.54 -5.79 1.28
CA ALA A 290 28.81 -4.73 1.99
C ALA A 290 27.78 -4.05 1.09
N THR A 291 26.88 -3.24 1.68
CA THR A 291 26.14 -2.25 0.90
C THR A 291 26.94 -0.95 0.75
N PRO A 292 26.72 -0.15 -0.31
CA PRO A 292 27.22 1.22 -0.43
C PRO A 292 26.98 2.07 0.83
N THR A 293 25.79 2.02 1.43
CA THR A 293 25.48 2.73 2.69
C THR A 293 26.33 2.23 3.85
N PHE A 294 26.56 0.92 3.97
CA PHE A 294 27.42 0.37 5.02
C PHE A 294 28.86 0.85 4.92
N LEU A 295 29.43 0.90 3.70
CA LEU A 295 30.77 1.44 3.48
C LEU A 295 30.85 2.93 3.84
N ARG A 296 29.83 3.73 3.48
CA ARG A 296 29.78 5.17 3.78
C ARG A 296 29.81 5.49 5.26
N LYS A 297 29.33 4.59 6.14
CA LYS A 297 29.38 4.77 7.61
C LYS A 297 30.79 5.03 8.14
N PHE A 298 31.83 4.52 7.48
CA PHE A 298 33.22 4.77 7.91
C PHE A 298 33.61 6.26 7.77
N GLY A 299 32.95 7.02 6.90
CA GLY A 299 33.37 8.38 6.53
C GLY A 299 34.53 8.35 5.53
N ALA A 300 34.56 9.30 4.60
CA ALA A 300 35.51 9.36 3.50
C ALA A 300 36.97 9.28 3.97
N GLN A 301 37.29 9.92 5.10
CA GLN A 301 38.63 9.92 5.68
C GLN A 301 39.04 8.56 6.28
N CYS A 302 38.13 7.79 6.89
CA CYS A 302 38.44 6.45 7.39
C CYS A 302 38.48 5.40 6.28
N ILE A 303 37.63 5.56 5.24
CA ILE A 303 37.71 4.73 4.04
C ILE A 303 39.10 4.88 3.42
N LYS A 304 39.60 6.11 3.26
CA LYS A 304 40.92 6.37 2.68
C LYS A 304 42.11 5.99 3.58
N SER A 305 42.04 6.31 4.87
CA SER A 305 43.16 6.09 5.80
C SER A 305 43.25 4.66 6.35
N SER A 306 42.18 3.86 6.26
CA SER A 306 42.13 2.49 6.78
C SER A 306 41.65 1.50 5.70
N VAL A 307 40.37 1.58 5.27
CA VAL A 307 39.69 0.54 4.47
C VAL A 307 40.37 0.29 3.12
N LEU A 308 40.61 1.36 2.35
CA LEU A 308 41.20 1.41 1.02
C LEU A 308 42.55 2.15 1.04
N SER A 309 43.28 2.04 2.14
CA SER A 309 44.64 2.58 2.29
C SER A 309 45.68 1.73 1.54
N ALA A 310 46.89 2.26 1.36
CA ALA A 310 48.03 1.52 0.82
C ALA A 310 48.41 0.27 1.64
N SER A 311 48.19 0.31 2.96
CA SER A 311 48.59 -0.71 3.94
C SER A 311 47.44 -1.65 4.36
N THR A 312 46.26 -1.51 3.77
CA THR A 312 45.09 -2.35 4.10
C THR A 312 45.35 -3.83 3.85
N SER A 313 44.66 -4.67 4.62
CA SER A 313 44.58 -6.12 4.40
C SER A 313 43.54 -6.49 3.34
N LEU A 314 42.63 -5.57 3.00
CA LEU A 314 41.50 -5.80 2.12
C LEU A 314 41.92 -5.98 0.66
N ARG A 315 41.69 -7.17 0.08
CA ARG A 315 41.96 -7.48 -1.33
C ARG A 315 40.70 -7.52 -2.20
N VAL A 316 39.52 -7.75 -1.61
CA VAL A 316 38.22 -7.75 -2.31
C VAL A 316 37.23 -6.88 -1.54
N LEU A 317 36.68 -5.87 -2.22
CA LEU A 317 35.55 -5.07 -1.77
C LEU A 317 34.39 -5.30 -2.74
N ALA A 318 33.35 -6.02 -2.31
CA ALA A 318 32.16 -6.29 -3.11
C ALA A 318 30.99 -5.45 -2.58
N LEU A 319 30.48 -4.53 -3.41
CA LEU A 319 29.35 -3.66 -3.07
C LEU A 319 28.10 -4.08 -3.84
N GLY A 320 26.96 -4.14 -3.17
CA GLY A 320 25.70 -4.47 -3.83
C GLY A 320 24.45 -4.23 -2.98
N GLY A 321 23.29 -4.47 -3.59
CA GLY A 321 21.98 -4.39 -2.94
C GLY A 321 21.42 -2.95 -2.78
N GLU A 322 22.15 -1.95 -3.25
CA GLU A 322 21.79 -0.52 -3.39
C GLU A 322 22.55 0.01 -4.62
N SER A 323 22.20 1.19 -5.14
CA SER A 323 22.93 1.81 -6.27
C SER A 323 24.44 1.94 -6.00
N PHE A 324 25.25 1.53 -6.97
CA PHE A 324 26.71 1.53 -6.88
C PHE A 324 27.26 2.97 -6.84
N PRO A 325 28.30 3.29 -6.04
CA PRO A 325 28.85 4.63 -5.97
C PRO A 325 29.46 5.11 -7.30
N ALA A 326 29.30 6.39 -7.61
CA ALA A 326 29.91 7.01 -8.78
C ALA A 326 31.44 6.89 -8.75
N LEU A 327 32.06 6.74 -9.93
CA LEU A 327 33.50 6.49 -10.06
C LEU A 327 34.37 7.56 -9.37
N ASP A 328 34.02 8.84 -9.46
CA ASP A 328 34.76 9.93 -8.81
C ASP A 328 34.72 9.86 -7.28
N VAL A 329 33.64 9.32 -6.70
CA VAL A 329 33.55 9.06 -5.25
C VAL A 329 34.51 7.94 -4.85
N LEU A 330 34.55 6.84 -5.62
CA LEU A 330 35.49 5.73 -5.39
C LEU A 330 36.96 6.16 -5.57
N ARG A 331 37.25 6.99 -6.58
CA ARG A 331 38.56 7.62 -6.81
C ARG A 331 38.99 8.50 -5.63
N SER A 332 38.04 9.21 -4.99
CA SER A 332 38.33 10.04 -3.82
C SER A 332 38.70 9.22 -2.57
N TRP A 333 38.04 8.06 -2.41
CA TRP A 333 38.18 7.13 -1.28
C TRP A 333 39.38 6.18 -1.38
N LYS A 334 39.77 5.78 -2.58
CA LYS A 334 40.87 4.82 -2.79
C LYS A 334 42.22 5.54 -2.75
N ASP A 335 43.19 4.98 -2.01
CA ASP A 335 44.57 5.46 -2.07
C ASP A 335 45.28 5.01 -3.37
N ARG A 336 46.26 5.79 -3.87
CA ARG A 336 46.96 5.50 -5.14
C ARG A 336 47.77 4.20 -5.11
N GLU A 337 48.21 3.73 -3.95
CA GLU A 337 48.93 2.45 -3.82
C GLU A 337 48.02 1.27 -3.39
N ASN A 338 46.72 1.53 -3.19
CA ASN A 338 45.77 0.50 -2.76
C ASN A 338 45.49 -0.54 -3.85
N LYS A 339 45.57 -1.82 -3.45
CA LYS A 339 45.46 -2.99 -4.36
C LYS A 339 44.11 -3.71 -4.25
N THR A 340 43.14 -3.13 -3.54
CA THR A 340 41.81 -3.72 -3.36
C THR A 340 41.05 -3.74 -4.68
N HIS A 341 40.58 -4.92 -5.09
CA HIS A 341 39.69 -5.06 -6.24
C HIS A 341 38.26 -4.77 -5.83
N ILE A 342 37.62 -3.81 -6.51
CA ILE A 342 36.24 -3.39 -6.25
C ILE A 342 35.30 -4.09 -7.23
N PHE A 343 34.21 -4.65 -6.73
CA PHE A 343 33.19 -5.34 -7.50
C PHE A 343 31.81 -4.75 -7.27
N ASN A 344 31.02 -4.60 -8.33
CA ASN A 344 29.58 -4.33 -8.28
C ASN A 344 28.83 -5.67 -8.33
N LEU A 345 27.92 -5.89 -7.38
CA LEU A 345 27.04 -7.05 -7.30
C LEU A 345 25.58 -6.61 -7.37
N TYR A 346 24.84 -7.17 -8.31
CA TYR A 346 23.42 -6.89 -8.52
C TYR A 346 22.61 -8.18 -8.55
N GLY A 347 21.40 -8.17 -7.98
CA GLY A 347 20.52 -9.33 -7.87
C GLY A 347 19.35 -9.09 -6.92
N ILE A 348 18.45 -10.06 -6.84
CA ILE A 348 17.22 -10.01 -6.02
C ILE A 348 17.01 -11.33 -5.28
N THR A 349 16.43 -11.27 -4.08
CA THR A 349 16.20 -12.46 -3.23
C THR A 349 15.31 -13.51 -3.91
N GLU A 350 14.35 -13.08 -4.74
CA GLU A 350 13.51 -13.96 -5.56
C GLU A 350 14.28 -14.83 -6.59
N VAL A 351 15.57 -14.55 -6.82
CA VAL A 351 16.48 -15.33 -7.68
C VAL A 351 17.79 -15.71 -6.93
N SER A 352 17.72 -15.79 -5.60
CA SER A 352 18.80 -16.25 -4.71
C SER A 352 20.06 -15.37 -4.77
N SER A 353 19.96 -14.21 -4.12
CA SER A 353 21.01 -13.20 -3.98
C SER A 353 21.54 -12.70 -5.34
N TRP A 354 22.85 -12.57 -5.47
CA TRP A 354 23.51 -11.93 -6.62
C TRP A 354 23.23 -12.66 -7.95
N ALA A 355 22.76 -11.91 -8.94
CA ALA A 355 22.44 -12.35 -10.29
C ALA A 355 23.59 -12.08 -11.29
N THR A 356 24.25 -10.93 -11.15
CA THR A 356 25.39 -10.48 -11.98
C THR A 356 26.55 -9.97 -11.13
N CYS A 357 27.73 -9.90 -11.74
CA CYS A 357 28.93 -9.32 -11.14
C CYS A 357 29.74 -8.54 -12.18
N TYR A 358 30.16 -7.32 -11.82
CA TYR A 358 31.17 -6.55 -12.54
C TYR A 358 32.40 -6.36 -11.65
N ARG A 359 33.61 -6.47 -12.21
CA ARG A 359 34.85 -6.06 -11.56
C ARG A 359 35.25 -4.71 -12.14
N VAL A 360 35.35 -3.67 -11.32
CA VAL A 360 35.77 -2.35 -11.78
C VAL A 360 37.24 -2.43 -12.24
N PRO A 361 37.57 -2.05 -13.49
CA PRO A 361 38.95 -2.06 -13.97
C PRO A 361 39.81 -1.02 -13.23
N GLU A 362 41.08 -1.34 -13.01
CA GLU A 362 41.99 -0.45 -12.27
C GLU A 362 42.33 0.81 -13.08
N GLU A 363 42.31 0.68 -14.41
CA GLU A 363 42.47 1.74 -15.39
C GLU A 363 41.35 2.80 -15.27
N VAL A 364 40.14 2.38 -14.91
CA VAL A 364 38.99 3.28 -14.69
C VAL A 364 39.10 4.00 -13.33
N LEU A 365 39.64 3.31 -12.31
CA LEU A 365 39.89 3.89 -10.97
C LEU A 365 41.15 4.78 -10.91
N SER A 366 42.06 4.69 -11.88
CA SER A 366 43.32 5.46 -11.92
C SER A 366 43.36 6.56 -12.99
N SER A 367 42.40 6.60 -13.92
CA SER A 367 42.32 7.66 -14.94
C SER A 367 41.72 8.95 -14.40
N ASP A 368 42.40 10.09 -14.62
CA ASP A 368 41.87 11.44 -14.38
C ASP A 368 40.79 11.86 -15.41
N LEU A 369 40.45 11.01 -16.39
CA LEU A 369 39.40 11.29 -17.37
C LEU A 369 38.00 11.13 -16.76
N ARG A 370 37.16 12.17 -16.98
CA ARG A 370 35.71 12.13 -16.77
C ARG A 370 35.02 11.37 -17.91
N ALA A 371 35.16 10.05 -17.91
CA ALA A 371 34.30 9.14 -18.68
C ALA A 371 32.88 9.08 -18.08
N ASP A 372 31.93 8.46 -18.79
CA ASP A 372 30.56 8.23 -18.32
C ASP A 372 30.57 7.65 -16.88
N SER A 373 29.85 8.29 -15.96
CA SER A 373 29.98 8.05 -14.51
C SER A 373 29.33 6.78 -13.98
N SER A 374 28.55 6.08 -14.81
CA SER A 374 27.75 4.91 -14.45
C SER A 374 28.55 3.61 -14.58
N VAL A 375 28.53 2.78 -13.54
CA VAL A 375 29.20 1.48 -13.52
C VAL A 375 28.25 0.36 -14.00
N PRO A 376 28.68 -0.55 -14.90
CA PRO A 376 27.88 -1.68 -15.33
C PRO A 376 27.43 -2.61 -14.19
N LEU A 377 26.30 -3.28 -14.39
CA LEU A 377 25.84 -4.40 -13.56
C LEU A 377 26.66 -5.68 -13.83
N GLY A 378 27.36 -5.74 -14.96
CA GLY A 378 28.27 -6.82 -15.33
C GLY A 378 27.60 -8.10 -15.81
N SER A 379 28.38 -9.18 -15.80
CA SER A 379 28.02 -10.47 -16.42
C SER A 379 27.17 -11.34 -15.49
N PRO A 380 26.23 -12.14 -16.03
CA PRO A 380 25.51 -13.15 -15.25
C PRO A 380 26.42 -14.13 -14.52
N LEU A 381 26.06 -14.46 -13.29
CA LEU A 381 26.73 -15.48 -12.49
C LEU A 381 26.30 -16.90 -12.92
N LEU A 382 26.98 -17.94 -12.41
CA LEU A 382 26.75 -19.32 -12.85
C LEU A 382 25.27 -19.73 -12.75
N GLY A 383 24.68 -20.09 -13.89
CA GLY A 383 23.30 -20.57 -13.99
C GLY A 383 22.18 -19.53 -13.91
N THR A 384 22.47 -18.21 -13.91
CA THR A 384 21.43 -17.17 -13.98
C THR A 384 21.08 -16.78 -15.43
N THR A 385 19.78 -16.78 -15.72
CA THR A 385 19.10 -16.07 -16.82
C THR A 385 19.11 -14.55 -16.57
N VAL A 386 19.68 -13.67 -17.40
CA VAL A 386 19.35 -12.23 -17.38
C VAL A 386 18.90 -11.80 -18.77
N GLU A 387 17.78 -11.08 -18.82
CA GLU A 387 17.26 -10.44 -20.03
C GLU A 387 16.82 -9.01 -19.70
N VAL A 388 16.95 -8.11 -20.66
CA VAL A 388 16.31 -6.79 -20.61
C VAL A 388 15.16 -6.80 -21.62
N ARG A 389 13.97 -6.33 -21.24
CA ARG A 389 12.79 -6.31 -22.11
C ARG A 389 12.11 -4.95 -22.15
N ASP A 390 11.55 -4.60 -23.30
CA ASP A 390 10.80 -3.35 -23.52
C ASP A 390 9.33 -3.46 -23.06
N ALA A 391 8.54 -2.41 -23.33
CA ALA A 391 7.11 -2.39 -23.00
C ALA A 391 6.24 -3.33 -23.86
N SER A 392 6.77 -3.91 -24.95
CA SER A 392 6.11 -4.98 -25.72
C SER A 392 6.46 -6.38 -25.21
N GLY A 393 7.45 -6.49 -24.32
CA GLY A 393 8.03 -7.76 -23.87
C GLY A 393 9.16 -8.29 -24.75
N SER A 394 9.60 -7.52 -25.74
CA SER A 394 10.69 -7.87 -26.66
C SER A 394 12.06 -7.63 -26.01
N THR A 395 13.04 -8.49 -26.29
CA THR A 395 14.40 -8.37 -25.74
C THR A 395 15.13 -7.14 -26.28
N VAL A 396 15.68 -6.33 -25.38
CA VAL A 396 16.47 -5.13 -25.69
C VAL A 396 17.95 -5.49 -25.70
N LEU A 397 18.62 -5.27 -26.84
CA LEU A 397 20.06 -5.49 -27.01
C LEU A 397 20.89 -4.19 -26.99
N GLU A 398 20.24 -3.04 -27.19
CA GLU A 398 20.77 -1.68 -27.13
C GLU A 398 19.58 -0.75 -26.84
N GLY A 399 19.74 0.25 -25.98
CA GLY A 399 18.64 1.12 -25.52
C GLY A 399 18.07 0.75 -24.15
N GLU A 400 16.88 1.24 -23.80
CA GLU A 400 16.35 1.15 -22.42
C GLU A 400 15.26 0.07 -22.26
N GLY A 401 15.27 -0.60 -21.11
CA GLY A 401 14.25 -1.60 -20.78
C GLY A 401 14.30 -2.06 -19.32
N GLN A 402 13.39 -2.98 -18.98
CA GLN A 402 13.22 -3.52 -17.64
C GLN A 402 13.97 -4.85 -17.50
N VAL A 403 14.63 -5.08 -16.36
CA VAL A 403 15.42 -6.30 -16.12
C VAL A 403 14.54 -7.47 -15.68
N PHE A 404 14.77 -8.63 -16.28
CA PHE A 404 14.19 -9.91 -15.92
C PHE A 404 15.31 -10.90 -15.56
N ILE A 405 15.16 -11.61 -14.44
CA ILE A 405 16.19 -12.52 -13.90
C ILE A 405 15.58 -13.88 -13.60
N GLY A 406 16.30 -14.97 -13.90
CA GLY A 406 15.87 -16.34 -13.62
C GLY A 406 16.98 -17.34 -13.88
N GLY A 407 16.67 -18.42 -14.59
CA GLY A 407 17.60 -19.47 -14.98
C GLY A 407 16.93 -20.84 -15.02
N LYS A 408 17.64 -21.87 -15.50
CA LYS A 408 17.06 -23.23 -15.62
C LYS A 408 16.63 -23.81 -14.27
N GLU A 409 17.49 -23.72 -13.26
CA GLU A 409 17.24 -24.18 -11.89
C GLU A 409 17.47 -23.10 -10.81
N ARG A 410 17.75 -21.85 -11.22
CA ARG A 410 17.97 -20.73 -10.30
C ARG A 410 16.71 -19.87 -10.21
N ILE A 411 15.76 -20.31 -9.40
CA ILE A 411 14.47 -19.62 -9.19
C ILE A 411 13.92 -19.97 -7.81
N CYS A 412 13.60 -18.98 -7.00
CA CYS A 412 13.03 -19.20 -5.65
C CYS A 412 11.51 -19.35 -5.72
N PHE A 413 10.93 -20.03 -4.72
CA PHE A 413 9.47 -20.12 -4.54
C PHE A 413 8.98 -18.91 -3.71
N LEU A 414 7.92 -18.26 -4.16
CA LEU A 414 7.37 -17.03 -3.56
C LEU A 414 6.01 -17.28 -2.90
N ASP A 415 5.84 -16.79 -1.68
CA ASP A 415 4.61 -16.90 -0.88
C ASP A 415 4.04 -18.35 -0.85
N ASP A 416 3.00 -18.64 -1.63
CA ASP A 416 2.30 -19.93 -1.68
C ASP A 416 2.66 -20.81 -2.90
N GLU A 417 3.70 -20.46 -3.67
CA GLU A 417 4.16 -21.24 -4.82
C GLU A 417 4.70 -22.63 -4.41
N VAL A 418 4.02 -23.70 -4.83
CA VAL A 418 4.44 -25.10 -4.61
C VAL A 418 5.24 -25.68 -5.79
N THR A 419 4.97 -25.20 -7.00
CA THR A 419 5.67 -25.57 -8.23
C THR A 419 5.95 -24.35 -9.09
N VAL A 420 7.08 -24.35 -9.82
CA VAL A 420 7.51 -23.25 -10.69
C VAL A 420 8.05 -23.84 -12.02
N PRO A 421 7.63 -23.36 -13.20
CA PRO A 421 8.17 -23.86 -14.48
C PRO A 421 9.70 -23.69 -14.58
N LEU A 422 10.38 -24.66 -15.20
CA LEU A 422 11.82 -24.55 -15.50
C LEU A 422 12.08 -23.37 -16.45
N GLY A 423 13.09 -22.55 -16.17
CA GLY A 423 13.38 -21.36 -16.96
C GLY A 423 12.47 -20.15 -16.70
N THR A 424 11.68 -20.16 -15.61
CA THR A 424 10.90 -18.98 -15.17
C THR A 424 11.80 -17.78 -14.93
N MET A 425 11.41 -16.62 -15.47
CA MET A 425 12.07 -15.33 -15.28
C MET A 425 11.19 -14.41 -14.42
N ARG A 426 11.73 -13.81 -13.36
CA ARG A 426 11.05 -12.82 -12.50
C ARG A 426 11.27 -11.39 -13.03
N GLU A 427 10.20 -10.59 -13.03
CA GLU A 427 10.28 -9.14 -13.18
C GLU A 427 10.93 -8.54 -11.92
N THR A 428 12.00 -7.76 -12.06
CA THR A 428 12.74 -7.16 -10.92
C THR A 428 12.10 -5.88 -10.38
N GLY A 429 11.45 -5.12 -11.27
CA GLY A 429 11.09 -3.71 -11.07
C GLY A 429 12.18 -2.71 -11.49
N ASP A 430 13.38 -3.17 -11.79
CA ASP A 430 14.56 -2.35 -12.12
C ASP A 430 14.61 -2.01 -13.62
N PHE A 431 15.05 -0.80 -13.95
CA PHE A 431 15.31 -0.37 -15.32
C PHE A 431 16.81 -0.21 -15.59
N VAL A 432 17.22 -0.51 -16.83
CA VAL A 432 18.59 -0.35 -17.31
C VAL A 432 18.63 0.25 -18.70
N ARG A 433 19.75 0.90 -19.02
CA ARG A 433 20.18 1.15 -20.40
C ARG A 433 21.18 0.06 -20.79
N VAL A 434 20.93 -0.64 -21.89
CA VAL A 434 21.90 -1.51 -22.54
C VAL A 434 22.70 -0.68 -23.53
N LYS A 435 24.04 -0.74 -23.44
CA LYS A 435 24.98 -0.04 -24.32
C LYS A 435 26.17 -0.96 -24.57
N GLY A 436 26.37 -1.41 -25.82
CA GLY A 436 27.44 -2.33 -26.17
C GLY A 436 27.34 -3.69 -25.45
N ALA A 437 26.11 -4.18 -25.23
CA ALA A 437 25.77 -5.35 -24.41
C ALA A 437 26.07 -5.24 -22.89
N GLU A 438 26.61 -4.12 -22.39
CA GLU A 438 26.66 -3.85 -20.95
C GLU A 438 25.36 -3.20 -20.45
N MET A 439 24.93 -3.56 -19.23
CA MET A 439 23.73 -3.03 -18.58
C MET A 439 24.09 -1.96 -17.54
N PHE A 440 23.55 -0.75 -17.68
CA PHE A 440 23.74 0.38 -16.76
C PHE A 440 22.42 0.70 -16.05
N PHE A 441 22.43 0.78 -14.71
CA PHE A 441 21.23 0.98 -13.89
C PHE A 441 20.60 2.37 -14.06
N LEU A 442 19.26 2.45 -14.08
CA LEU A 442 18.46 3.68 -14.25
C LEU A 442 17.41 3.88 -13.14
N GLY A 443 17.60 3.26 -11.97
CA GLY A 443 16.62 3.28 -10.89
C GLY A 443 15.48 2.26 -11.07
N ARG A 444 14.45 2.36 -10.22
CA ARG A 444 13.31 1.44 -10.21
C ARG A 444 12.02 2.08 -10.70
N LYS A 445 11.18 1.25 -11.33
CA LYS A 445 9.81 1.55 -11.79
C LYS A 445 8.88 2.04 -10.67
N ASP A 446 9.18 1.66 -9.42
CA ASP A 446 8.42 1.95 -8.21
C ASP A 446 9.09 2.98 -7.27
N SER A 447 10.38 3.32 -7.45
CA SER A 447 11.05 4.42 -6.73
C SER A 447 10.98 5.76 -7.47
N GLN A 448 10.79 5.75 -8.80
CA GLN A 448 10.64 6.98 -9.60
C GLN A 448 9.41 7.81 -9.18
N ILE A 449 9.67 9.01 -8.66
CA ILE A 449 8.64 9.99 -8.32
C ILE A 449 8.21 10.80 -9.55
N LYS A 450 7.05 11.46 -9.46
CA LYS A 450 6.58 12.42 -10.48
C LYS A 450 6.53 13.82 -9.89
N ARG A 451 7.48 14.67 -10.28
CA ARG A 451 7.56 16.09 -9.86
C ARG A 451 7.35 16.98 -11.09
N HIS A 452 6.42 17.93 -10.99
CA HIS A 452 5.97 18.81 -12.09
C HIS A 452 5.69 18.05 -13.41
N GLY A 453 5.02 16.90 -13.34
CA GLY A 453 4.65 16.07 -14.49
C GLY A 453 5.78 15.23 -15.11
N LYS A 454 7.03 15.44 -14.72
CA LYS A 454 8.19 14.66 -15.18
C LYS A 454 8.49 13.53 -14.20
N ARG A 455 8.96 12.39 -14.73
CA ARG A 455 9.53 11.33 -13.87
C ARG A 455 10.93 11.73 -13.44
N LEU A 456 11.25 11.40 -12.20
CA LEU A 456 12.49 11.77 -11.55
C LEU A 456 12.93 10.62 -10.66
N ASP A 457 14.18 10.18 -10.83
CA ASP A 457 14.81 9.23 -9.91
C ASP A 457 15.49 9.98 -8.77
N ILE A 458 15.18 9.59 -7.54
CA ILE A 458 15.74 10.10 -6.30
C ILE A 458 17.23 9.72 -6.19
N GLU A 459 17.60 8.53 -6.68
CA GLU A 459 18.97 8.00 -6.56
C GLU A 459 19.95 8.80 -7.45
N CYS A 460 19.54 9.23 -8.65
CA CYS A 460 20.34 10.12 -9.50
C CYS A 460 20.64 11.48 -8.84
N ILE A 461 19.70 12.05 -8.08
CA ILE A 461 19.89 13.32 -7.35
C ILE A 461 20.89 13.12 -6.22
N GLN A 462 20.78 11.99 -5.50
CA GLN A 462 21.70 11.63 -4.43
C GLN A 462 23.13 11.43 -4.96
N GLN A 463 23.30 10.72 -6.10
CA GLN A 463 24.59 10.57 -6.77
C GLN A 463 25.19 11.92 -7.22
N ALA A 464 24.36 12.84 -7.72
CA ALA A 464 24.82 14.18 -8.10
C ALA A 464 25.32 14.98 -6.88
N ALA A 465 24.62 14.93 -5.75
CA ALA A 465 25.05 15.55 -4.50
C ALA A 465 26.33 14.90 -3.93
N GLU A 466 26.45 13.58 -3.98
CA GLU A 466 27.66 12.83 -3.57
C GLU A 466 28.90 13.16 -4.42
N SER A 467 28.72 13.62 -5.66
CA SER A 467 29.83 14.05 -6.52
C SER A 467 30.45 15.40 -6.11
N LEU A 468 29.77 16.17 -5.25
CA LEU A 468 30.28 17.47 -4.80
C LEU A 468 31.42 17.32 -3.79
N CYS A 469 32.48 18.10 -3.98
CA CYS A 469 33.67 18.02 -3.14
C CYS A 469 33.40 18.26 -1.64
N GLN A 470 32.38 19.06 -1.32
CA GLN A 470 31.98 19.46 0.04
C GLN A 470 31.13 18.42 0.81
N VAL A 471 30.49 17.47 0.11
CA VAL A 471 29.55 16.49 0.70
C VAL A 471 30.29 15.22 1.11
N GLU A 472 30.13 14.73 2.35
CA GLU A 472 30.67 13.43 2.77
C GLU A 472 29.72 12.29 2.40
N ALA A 473 28.45 12.44 2.77
CA ALA A 473 27.37 11.53 2.44
C ALA A 473 26.05 12.32 2.38
N CYS A 474 25.06 11.81 1.66
CA CYS A 474 23.74 12.42 1.64
C CYS A 474 22.63 11.37 1.46
N ALA A 475 21.39 11.78 1.68
CA ALA A 475 20.20 11.01 1.34
C ALA A 475 19.09 11.96 0.87
N VAL A 476 18.30 11.53 -0.11
CA VAL A 476 17.20 12.33 -0.64
C VAL A 476 15.87 11.64 -0.31
N ILE A 477 14.87 12.42 0.15
CA ILE A 477 13.51 11.93 0.41
C ILE A 477 12.46 12.72 -0.36
N TRP A 478 11.34 12.07 -0.64
CA TRP A 478 10.13 12.70 -1.20
C TRP A 478 9.11 12.91 -0.07
N TYR A 479 9.32 13.96 0.73
CA TYR A 479 8.56 14.26 1.93
C TYR A 479 7.11 14.64 1.60
N GLN A 480 6.16 14.01 2.29
CA GLN A 480 4.71 14.13 2.09
C GLN A 480 4.23 13.97 0.63
N GLN A 481 5.06 13.39 -0.24
CA GLN A 481 4.85 13.32 -1.69
C GLN A 481 4.82 14.68 -2.41
N GLU A 482 5.34 15.74 -1.78
CA GLU A 482 5.25 17.13 -2.24
C GLU A 482 6.61 17.85 -2.33
N LYS A 483 7.54 17.58 -1.40
CA LYS A 483 8.88 18.20 -1.36
C LYS A 483 10.02 17.18 -1.49
N LEU A 484 11.07 17.57 -2.21
CA LEU A 484 12.32 16.84 -2.38
C LEU A 484 13.37 17.38 -1.40
N ILE A 485 13.57 16.70 -0.28
CA ILE A 485 14.50 17.13 0.79
C ILE A 485 15.82 16.37 0.63
N LEU A 486 16.94 17.10 0.53
CA LEU A 486 18.30 16.55 0.52
C LEU A 486 18.93 16.72 1.91
N PHE A 487 19.17 15.62 2.61
CA PHE A 487 19.96 15.64 3.84
C PHE A 487 21.45 15.49 3.52
N VAL A 488 22.30 16.34 4.07
CA VAL A 488 23.74 16.35 3.81
C VAL A 488 24.53 16.17 5.10
N VAL A 489 25.46 15.22 5.10
CA VAL A 489 26.60 15.18 6.03
C VAL A 489 27.75 15.93 5.35
N PRO A 490 28.18 17.10 5.85
CA PRO A 490 29.22 17.91 5.22
C PRO A 490 30.63 17.45 5.64
N LYS A 491 31.64 17.64 4.77
CA LYS A 491 33.06 17.36 5.10
C LYS A 491 33.73 18.46 5.91
N ASP A 492 33.31 19.70 5.70
CA ASP A 492 33.84 20.95 6.28
C ASP A 492 32.66 21.85 6.68
N ASN A 493 32.91 23.08 7.15
CA ASN A 493 31.86 24.09 7.37
C ASN A 493 31.23 24.54 6.04
N LEU A 494 30.24 23.77 5.59
CA LEU A 494 29.52 23.93 4.32
C LEU A 494 28.46 25.04 4.45
N ALA A 495 28.56 26.09 3.63
CA ALA A 495 27.49 27.06 3.44
C ALA A 495 26.41 26.47 2.52
N GLU A 496 25.20 26.26 3.01
CA GLU A 496 24.13 25.50 2.33
C GLU A 496 23.84 26.02 0.91
N GLU A 497 23.93 27.33 0.72
CA GLU A 497 23.76 27.97 -0.58
C GLU A 497 24.74 27.47 -1.67
N ASP A 498 25.98 27.13 -1.31
CA ASP A 498 27.02 26.86 -2.31
C ASP A 498 26.90 25.44 -2.88
N ALA A 499 26.58 24.46 -2.03
CA ALA A 499 26.19 23.13 -2.53
C ALA A 499 24.91 23.21 -3.38
N PHE A 500 23.95 24.07 -3.01
CA PHE A 500 22.72 24.27 -3.78
C PHE A 500 23.00 24.91 -5.16
N LYS A 501 23.90 25.91 -5.23
CA LYS A 501 24.35 26.54 -6.50
C LYS A 501 25.08 25.55 -7.41
N GLU A 502 25.88 24.63 -6.89
CA GLU A 502 26.51 23.59 -7.73
C GLU A 502 25.49 22.53 -8.19
N LEU A 503 24.54 22.11 -7.33
CA LEU A 503 23.46 21.20 -7.74
C LEU A 503 22.61 21.78 -8.87
N GLN A 504 22.31 23.09 -8.86
CA GLN A 504 21.57 23.76 -9.94
C GLN A 504 22.30 23.75 -11.30
N LYS A 505 23.62 23.58 -11.33
CA LYS A 505 24.39 23.43 -12.59
C LYS A 505 24.37 22.00 -13.11
N CYS A 506 24.35 21.03 -12.19
CA CYS A 506 24.45 19.59 -12.51
C CYS A 506 23.09 18.91 -12.72
N LEU A 507 22.00 19.46 -12.17
CA LEU A 507 20.66 18.88 -12.21
C LEU A 507 19.69 19.75 -13.03
N PRO A 508 18.78 19.15 -13.82
CA PRO A 508 17.64 19.87 -14.39
C PRO A 508 16.80 20.55 -13.30
N VAL A 509 16.21 21.72 -13.58
CA VAL A 509 15.43 22.53 -12.60
C VAL A 509 14.44 21.71 -11.75
N HIS A 510 13.67 20.81 -12.38
CA HIS A 510 12.70 19.94 -11.70
C HIS A 510 13.29 18.80 -10.84
N ALA A 511 14.61 18.61 -10.87
CA ALA A 511 15.38 17.62 -10.10
C ALA A 511 16.20 18.25 -8.96
N VAL A 512 16.35 19.58 -8.93
CA VAL A 512 16.99 20.31 -7.83
C VAL A 512 16.14 20.14 -6.55
N PRO A 513 16.71 19.78 -5.39
CA PRO A 513 15.98 19.71 -4.12
C PRO A 513 15.17 20.98 -3.80
N ASP A 514 14.07 20.84 -3.08
CA ASP A 514 13.30 21.97 -2.53
C ASP A 514 13.99 22.55 -1.28
N GLU A 515 14.76 21.72 -0.56
CA GLU A 515 15.41 22.08 0.70
C GLU A 515 16.67 21.22 0.91
N LEU A 516 17.71 21.81 1.52
CA LEU A 516 18.93 21.12 1.94
C LEU A 516 18.97 21.20 3.47
N VAL A 517 19.18 20.05 4.14
CA VAL A 517 19.20 19.96 5.62
C VAL A 517 20.51 19.33 6.07
N LEU A 518 21.35 20.10 6.77
CA LEU A 518 22.58 19.59 7.37
C LEU A 518 22.29 18.64 8.54
N ILE A 519 22.97 17.51 8.58
CA ILE A 519 22.87 16.48 9.64
C ILE A 519 24.25 15.92 10.01
N GLU A 520 24.43 15.53 11.27
CA GLU A 520 25.70 14.98 11.77
C GLU A 520 26.02 13.59 11.18
N ALA A 521 24.99 12.75 10.98
CA ALA A 521 25.13 11.41 10.42
C ALA A 521 23.81 10.92 9.81
N LEU A 522 23.90 10.14 8.73
CA LEU A 522 22.74 9.49 8.12
C LEU A 522 22.14 8.42 9.06
N PRO A 523 20.84 8.50 9.41
CA PRO A 523 20.19 7.45 10.20
C PRO A 523 20.00 6.20 9.34
N VAL A 524 20.25 5.05 9.95
CA VAL A 524 20.24 3.75 9.28
C VAL A 524 19.38 2.75 10.03
N THR A 525 18.83 1.80 9.28
CA THR A 525 18.11 0.65 9.81
C THR A 525 19.08 -0.34 10.46
N LEU A 526 18.55 -1.26 11.27
CA LEU A 526 19.31 -2.44 11.74
C LEU A 526 19.89 -3.24 10.57
N HIS A 527 19.26 -3.16 9.39
CA HIS A 527 19.70 -3.81 8.16
C HIS A 527 20.74 -3.01 7.34
N GLY A 528 21.28 -1.92 7.89
CA GLY A 528 22.36 -1.14 7.28
C GLY A 528 21.94 -0.12 6.22
N LYS A 529 20.76 -0.27 5.63
CA LYS A 529 20.16 0.69 4.67
C LYS A 529 19.70 1.98 5.35
N ILE A 530 19.63 3.08 4.60
CA ILE A 530 19.10 4.39 5.04
C ILE A 530 17.71 4.23 5.67
N ASN A 531 17.47 4.90 6.81
CA ASN A 531 16.19 4.88 7.51
C ASN A 531 15.34 6.11 7.15
N THR A 532 14.59 6.01 6.05
CA THR A 532 13.68 7.06 5.56
C THR A 532 12.63 7.47 6.60
N SER A 533 12.21 6.56 7.48
CA SER A 533 11.26 6.87 8.57
C SER A 533 11.88 7.80 9.62
N GLU A 534 13.17 7.61 9.95
CA GLU A 534 13.88 8.51 10.86
C GLU A 534 14.21 9.84 10.21
N LEU A 535 14.60 9.85 8.93
CA LEU A 535 14.77 11.09 8.15
C LEU A 535 13.48 11.93 8.14
N ASN A 536 12.32 11.31 7.92
CA ASN A 536 11.01 11.98 8.02
C ASN A 536 10.77 12.60 9.41
N LYS A 537 11.20 11.95 10.50
CA LYS A 537 11.12 12.52 11.86
C LYS A 537 12.10 13.67 12.07
N ILE A 538 13.34 13.55 11.59
CA ILE A 538 14.37 14.59 11.69
C ILE A 538 13.88 15.87 10.99
N TYR A 539 13.36 15.74 9.76
CA TYR A 539 12.77 16.88 9.05
C TYR A 539 11.52 17.44 9.75
N SER A 540 10.64 16.59 10.27
CA SER A 540 9.50 17.03 11.09
C SER A 540 9.94 17.79 12.35
N ALA A 541 11.05 17.39 12.98
CA ALA A 541 11.63 18.07 14.13
C ALA A 541 12.31 19.40 13.75
N HIS A 542 12.96 19.46 12.58
CA HIS A 542 13.58 20.66 12.00
C HIS A 542 12.53 21.73 11.65
N LEU A 543 11.44 21.34 10.99
CA LEU A 543 10.26 22.20 10.80
C LEU A 543 9.75 22.71 12.17
N ASN A 544 9.72 21.84 13.19
CA ASN A 544 9.30 22.21 14.54
C ASN A 544 10.35 23.00 15.36
N SER A 545 11.59 23.22 14.89
CA SER A 545 12.48 24.27 15.41
C SER A 545 12.26 25.60 14.68
N ILE A 546 12.18 25.59 13.35
CA ILE A 546 11.88 26.78 12.54
C ILE A 546 10.56 27.44 12.98
N ARG A 547 9.56 26.64 13.38
CA ARG A 547 8.29 27.10 13.95
C ARG A 547 8.41 27.74 15.34
N ARG A 548 9.42 27.42 16.14
CA ARG A 548 9.58 27.94 17.52
C ARG A 548 10.28 29.30 17.57
N ASP A 549 11.24 29.53 16.69
CA ASP A 549 11.94 30.83 16.62
C ASP A 549 11.07 31.90 15.93
N ASN A 550 10.09 31.49 15.14
CA ASN A 550 9.13 32.34 14.45
C ASN A 550 8.02 32.92 15.36
N LYS A 551 8.37 33.73 16.37
CA LYS A 551 7.38 34.56 17.11
C LYS A 551 6.59 35.49 16.17
N LEU A 552 5.33 35.78 16.50
CA LEU A 552 4.43 36.64 15.73
C LEU A 552 4.64 38.12 16.06
N ASN A 553 5.06 38.93 15.08
CA ASN A 553 5.21 40.38 15.21
C ASN A 553 3.88 41.13 14.94
N GLY A 554 2.88 40.88 15.79
CA GLY A 554 1.60 41.60 15.75
C GLY A 554 0.68 41.26 14.57
N ALA A 555 -0.25 42.17 14.26
CA ALA A 555 -1.32 41.94 13.29
C ALA A 555 -0.84 41.98 11.82
N GLU A 556 0.12 42.82 11.47
CA GLU A 556 0.64 42.92 10.10
C GLU A 556 1.40 41.63 9.72
N GLY A 557 2.29 41.14 10.59
CA GLY A 557 2.95 39.86 10.41
C GLY A 557 2.02 38.63 10.47
N LEU A 558 0.80 38.76 11.00
CA LEU A 558 -0.24 37.74 10.90
C LEU A 558 -0.84 37.68 9.49
N TRP A 559 -1.08 38.82 8.83
CA TRP A 559 -1.59 38.86 7.45
C TRP A 559 -0.58 38.26 6.47
N GLU A 560 0.69 38.68 6.55
CA GLU A 560 1.75 38.20 5.67
C GLU A 560 1.97 36.68 5.81
N ARG A 561 2.01 36.17 7.04
CA ARG A 561 2.12 34.71 7.29
C ARG A 561 0.90 33.94 6.82
N LEU A 562 -0.31 34.48 6.98
CA LEU A 562 -1.53 33.83 6.50
C LEU A 562 -1.56 33.78 4.96
N GLN A 563 -1.07 34.82 4.27
CA GLN A 563 -0.82 34.79 2.82
C GLN A 563 0.27 33.79 2.42
N HIS A 564 1.38 33.70 3.16
CA HIS A 564 2.46 32.74 2.88
C HIS A 564 2.03 31.28 3.08
N LEU A 565 1.31 30.97 4.17
CA LEU A 565 0.70 29.65 4.41
C LEU A 565 -0.30 29.29 3.30
N TRP A 566 -1.10 30.25 2.83
CA TRP A 566 -2.03 30.06 1.71
C TRP A 566 -1.29 29.78 0.39
N LYS A 567 -0.19 30.48 0.06
CA LYS A 567 0.64 30.15 -1.11
C LYS A 567 1.24 28.75 -1.01
N SER A 568 1.87 28.46 0.13
CA SER A 568 2.60 27.20 0.40
C SER A 568 1.69 25.97 0.26
N ILE A 569 0.55 25.94 0.96
CA ILE A 569 -0.36 24.77 0.97
C ILE A 569 -1.08 24.58 -0.37
N LEU A 570 -1.19 25.64 -1.18
CA LEU A 570 -1.77 25.57 -2.53
C LEU A 570 -0.71 25.37 -3.63
N SER A 571 0.58 25.34 -3.27
CA SER A 571 1.72 25.23 -4.19
C SER A 571 1.74 26.33 -5.26
N LEU A 572 1.32 27.56 -4.90
CA LEU A 572 1.34 28.73 -5.77
C LEU A 572 2.75 29.35 -5.80
N PRO A 573 3.23 29.86 -6.94
CA PRO A 573 4.59 30.40 -7.05
C PRO A 573 4.79 31.70 -6.24
N ASP A 574 5.99 31.87 -5.72
CA ASP A 574 6.40 33.04 -4.91
C ASP A 574 6.68 34.32 -5.73
N GLU A 575 5.96 34.51 -6.83
CA GLU A 575 5.88 35.78 -7.56
C GLU A 575 5.29 36.88 -6.65
N PRO A 576 5.68 38.17 -6.80
CA PRO A 576 5.37 39.24 -5.85
C PRO A 576 3.91 39.74 -5.87
N PHE A 577 3.00 39.01 -6.52
CA PHE A 577 1.57 39.25 -6.41
C PHE A 577 1.08 38.91 -5.01
N SER A 578 0.47 39.89 -4.34
CA SER A 578 -0.30 39.68 -3.12
C SER A 578 -1.60 38.92 -3.47
N ILE A 579 -1.98 37.96 -2.62
CA ILE A 579 -3.24 37.25 -2.81
C ILE A 579 -4.38 38.27 -2.64
N SER A 580 -5.28 38.35 -3.63
CA SER A 580 -6.45 39.24 -3.55
C SER A 580 -7.25 38.95 -2.27
N LYS A 581 -7.75 40.01 -1.63
CA LYS A 581 -8.50 39.90 -0.37
C LYS A 581 -9.77 39.07 -0.49
N ASP A 582 -10.28 38.95 -1.72
CA ASP A 582 -11.52 38.24 -2.05
C ASP A 582 -11.27 36.80 -2.56
N SER A 583 -10.02 36.32 -2.56
CA SER A 583 -9.67 34.96 -2.97
C SER A 583 -10.24 33.91 -2.00
N VAL A 584 -11.01 32.95 -2.52
CA VAL A 584 -11.55 31.79 -1.78
C VAL A 584 -10.62 30.58 -1.98
N PHE A 585 -10.44 29.75 -0.94
CA PHE A 585 -9.41 28.71 -0.90
C PHE A 585 -9.63 27.62 -1.98
N LEU A 586 -10.87 27.16 -2.14
CA LEU A 586 -11.22 26.13 -3.13
C LEU A 586 -10.99 26.58 -4.59
N TYR A 587 -11.23 27.86 -4.91
CA TYR A 587 -10.94 28.38 -6.26
C TYR A 587 -9.43 28.56 -6.52
N SER A 588 -8.64 28.67 -5.45
CA SER A 588 -7.20 28.92 -5.51
C SER A 588 -6.36 27.63 -5.71
N GLY A 589 -7.00 26.48 -5.95
CA GLY A 589 -6.35 25.16 -6.03
C GLY A 589 -6.41 24.34 -4.74
N GLY A 590 -7.26 24.76 -3.79
CA GLY A 590 -7.52 24.07 -2.53
C GLY A 590 -8.55 22.95 -2.66
N ASP A 591 -8.37 21.92 -1.84
CA ASP A 591 -9.32 20.82 -1.62
C ASP A 591 -9.61 20.68 -0.11
N SER A 592 -10.52 19.80 0.29
CA SER A 592 -10.89 19.63 1.71
C SER A 592 -9.73 19.18 2.61
N ILE A 593 -8.73 18.48 2.08
CA ILE A 593 -7.55 18.01 2.83
C ILE A 593 -6.56 19.15 3.01
N LYS A 594 -6.26 19.90 1.94
CA LYS A 594 -5.49 21.15 2.01
C LYS A 594 -6.14 22.18 2.93
N SER A 595 -7.48 22.25 2.94
CA SER A 595 -8.23 23.16 3.82
C SER A 595 -8.03 22.80 5.29
N LEU A 596 -7.98 21.50 5.62
CA LEU A 596 -7.66 21.02 6.96
C LEU A 596 -6.19 21.23 7.34
N ARG A 597 -5.24 21.03 6.41
CA ARG A 597 -3.85 21.43 6.64
C ARG A 597 -3.74 22.92 6.93
N PHE A 598 -4.45 23.78 6.18
CA PHE A 598 -4.40 25.23 6.39
C PHE A 598 -5.09 25.66 7.69
N HIS A 599 -6.20 25.02 8.06
CA HIS A 599 -6.83 25.15 9.37
C HIS A 599 -5.85 24.81 10.50
N ASP A 600 -5.27 23.61 10.47
CA ASP A 600 -4.41 23.12 11.54
C ASP A 600 -3.09 23.92 11.61
N GLU A 601 -2.50 24.34 10.47
CA GLU A 601 -1.35 25.26 10.46
C GLU A 601 -1.69 26.67 10.98
N ILE A 602 -2.92 27.18 10.78
CA ILE A 602 -3.38 28.42 11.41
C ILE A 602 -3.53 28.24 12.92
N GLU A 603 -4.21 27.19 13.40
CA GLU A 603 -4.38 26.94 14.83
C GLU A 603 -3.02 26.73 15.53
N ASN A 604 -2.07 26.05 14.86
CA ASN A 604 -0.69 25.89 15.31
C ASN A 604 0.09 27.22 15.31
N MET A 605 -0.03 28.06 14.27
CA MET A 605 0.58 29.40 14.21
C MET A 605 0.07 30.32 15.33
N VAL A 606 -1.20 30.18 15.70
CA VAL A 606 -1.88 31.02 16.70
C VAL A 606 -1.75 30.47 18.13
N GLY A 607 -1.54 29.16 18.28
CA GLY A 607 -1.51 28.47 19.57
C GLY A 607 -2.88 28.38 20.25
N LYS A 608 -3.98 28.51 19.51
CA LYS A 608 -5.37 28.44 20.01
C LYS A 608 -6.29 27.83 18.95
N VAL A 609 -7.30 27.10 19.42
CA VAL A 609 -8.42 26.60 18.60
C VAL A 609 -9.35 27.77 18.22
N ILE A 610 -9.83 27.82 16.98
CA ILE A 610 -10.61 28.92 16.39
C ILE A 610 -11.97 28.39 15.89
N PRO A 611 -13.05 28.47 16.69
CA PRO A 611 -14.33 27.84 16.36
C PRO A 611 -14.93 28.30 15.02
N GLY A 612 -15.09 27.35 14.09
CA GLY A 612 -15.67 27.61 12.76
C GLY A 612 -14.64 27.97 11.67
N LEU A 613 -13.34 27.99 11.98
CA LEU A 613 -12.29 28.38 11.02
C LEU A 613 -12.32 27.57 9.71
N LEU A 614 -12.55 26.25 9.76
CA LEU A 614 -12.54 25.44 8.54
C LEU A 614 -13.71 25.78 7.61
N GLU A 615 -14.87 26.13 8.16
CA GLU A 615 -16.01 26.56 7.36
C GLU A 615 -15.66 27.84 6.59
N VAL A 616 -15.09 28.84 7.26
CA VAL A 616 -14.67 30.11 6.63
C VAL A 616 -13.54 29.89 5.61
N ILE A 617 -12.65 28.91 5.81
CA ILE A 617 -11.66 28.52 4.78
C ILE A 617 -12.35 27.93 3.53
N LEU A 618 -13.44 27.18 3.69
CA LEU A 618 -14.13 26.50 2.60
C LEU A 618 -15.16 27.37 1.85
N SER A 619 -15.84 28.29 2.54
CA SER A 619 -16.91 29.14 1.98
C SER A 619 -16.46 30.56 1.63
N SER A 620 -15.49 31.10 2.37
CA SER A 620 -15.22 32.55 2.41
C SER A 620 -13.83 32.92 1.90
N SER A 621 -13.58 34.22 1.78
CA SER A 621 -12.31 34.75 1.30
C SER A 621 -11.22 34.80 2.38
N ILE A 622 -9.97 34.86 1.94
CA ILE A 622 -8.78 35.03 2.79
C ILE A 622 -8.88 36.21 3.76
N ALA A 623 -9.56 37.30 3.39
CA ALA A 623 -9.81 38.43 4.27
C ALA A 623 -10.78 38.13 5.42
N GLU A 624 -11.75 37.22 5.23
CA GLU A 624 -12.65 36.80 6.30
C GLU A 624 -12.01 35.77 7.23
N VAL A 625 -11.22 34.85 6.68
CA VAL A 625 -10.34 33.96 7.47
C VAL A 625 -9.44 34.81 8.37
N TYR A 626 -8.76 35.81 7.82
CA TYR A 626 -7.92 36.73 8.60
C TYR A 626 -8.70 37.53 9.67
N ARG A 627 -9.89 38.07 9.35
CA ARG A 627 -10.73 38.77 10.33
C ARG A 627 -11.14 37.88 11.50
N LEU A 628 -11.52 36.63 11.23
CA LEU A 628 -11.87 35.65 12.27
C LEU A 628 -10.65 35.35 13.16
N VAL A 629 -9.51 35.05 12.54
CA VAL A 629 -8.26 34.73 13.25
C VAL A 629 -7.82 35.92 14.10
N LEU A 630 -7.71 37.12 13.52
CA LEU A 630 -7.29 38.34 14.21
C LEU A 630 -8.17 38.65 15.43
N LYS A 631 -9.50 38.48 15.32
CA LYS A 631 -10.44 38.68 16.43
C LYS A 631 -10.23 37.69 17.60
N THR A 632 -9.73 36.48 17.33
CA THR A 632 -9.42 35.45 18.34
C THR A 632 -7.99 35.56 18.90
N VAL A 633 -7.04 36.09 18.12
CA VAL A 633 -5.66 36.36 18.59
C VAL A 633 -5.60 37.63 19.43
N PHE A 634 -6.15 38.73 18.91
CA PHE A 634 -6.02 40.11 19.42
C PHE A 634 -7.40 40.71 19.76
N PRO A 635 -8.05 40.30 20.87
CA PRO A 635 -9.31 40.90 21.31
C PRO A 635 -9.09 42.34 21.79
N THR A 636 -9.87 43.28 21.25
CA THR A 636 -9.84 44.71 21.63
C THR A 636 -10.32 44.94 23.07
N GLU A 637 -9.73 45.88 23.80
CA GLU A 637 -10.03 46.12 25.23
C GLU A 637 -11.51 46.46 25.53
N ASP A 638 -12.25 47.00 24.55
CA ASP A 638 -13.69 47.30 24.68
C ASP A 638 -14.56 46.09 25.07
N GLN A 639 -14.07 44.85 24.91
CA GLN A 639 -14.80 43.64 25.32
C GLN A 639 -14.40 43.09 26.70
N LEU A 640 -13.41 43.68 27.39
CA LEU A 640 -13.02 43.28 28.76
C LEU A 640 -13.84 43.96 29.87
N LYS A 641 -14.84 44.79 29.54
CA LYS A 641 -15.72 45.47 30.50
C LYS A 641 -17.22 45.23 30.22
N ASN A 642 -17.69 43.98 30.35
CA ASN A 642 -19.08 43.71 30.72
C ASN A 642 -19.35 42.25 31.19
N PRO A 643 -19.12 41.94 32.48
CA PRO A 643 -19.68 40.73 33.08
C PRO A 643 -21.15 40.95 33.44
N ASN A 644 -22.06 40.34 32.66
CA ASN A 644 -23.51 40.30 32.88
C ASN A 644 -24.24 41.65 33.03
N THR A 645 -24.94 42.10 31.99
CA THR A 645 -26.15 42.92 32.16
C THR A 645 -27.19 42.57 31.11
N SER A 646 -28.34 42.08 31.57
CA SER A 646 -29.53 41.87 30.75
C SER A 646 -30.48 43.07 30.85
N MET A 647 -31.54 43.10 30.01
CA MET A 647 -32.62 44.11 29.92
C MET A 647 -32.37 45.29 28.95
N LYS A 648 -33.39 45.88 28.28
CA LYS A 648 -34.77 45.45 27.94
C LYS A 648 -35.35 46.39 26.85
N ARG A 649 -36.44 45.93 26.20
CA ARG A 649 -37.53 46.74 25.57
C ARG A 649 -37.14 47.73 24.45
N LYS A 650 -37.79 47.53 23.29
CA LYS A 650 -39.10 48.18 23.08
C LYS A 650 -40.15 47.15 22.70
N LEU A 651 -41.14 46.97 23.57
CA LEU A 651 -42.47 46.51 23.18
C LEU A 651 -43.24 47.76 22.73
N ASN A 652 -44.21 47.59 21.83
CA ASN A 652 -45.31 48.53 21.67
C ASN A 652 -46.58 47.68 21.70
N ASP A 653 -47.46 47.93 22.66
CA ASP A 653 -48.59 47.04 22.96
C ASP A 653 -49.76 47.20 21.98
N CYS A 654 -50.44 46.08 21.72
CA CYS A 654 -51.92 46.05 21.69
C CYS A 654 -52.44 44.64 22.01
N SER A 655 -52.68 44.42 23.31
CA SER A 655 -53.80 43.65 23.88
C SER A 655 -54.36 42.44 23.12
N GLY A 656 -53.94 41.24 23.54
CA GLY A 656 -54.81 40.24 24.18
C GLY A 656 -55.94 39.55 23.41
N GLU A 657 -55.93 38.21 23.44
CA GLU A 657 -56.98 37.40 24.07
C GLU A 657 -56.45 35.99 24.42
N GLU A 658 -57.13 35.28 25.31
CA GLU A 658 -56.76 33.91 25.72
C GLU A 658 -57.51 32.84 24.91
N ALA A 659 -56.85 31.68 24.75
CA ALA A 659 -57.44 30.36 24.52
C ALA A 659 -58.48 30.16 23.40
N ARG A 660 -58.05 29.50 22.32
CA ARG A 660 -58.75 28.31 21.78
C ARG A 660 -57.83 27.39 21.01
N GLU A 661 -58.05 26.09 21.19
CA GLU A 661 -57.59 25.06 20.25
C GLU A 661 -58.51 25.07 19.03
N GLU A 662 -58.05 25.58 17.88
CA GLU A 662 -58.72 25.30 16.62
C GLU A 662 -58.07 24.10 15.92
N HIS A 663 -58.74 22.95 16.01
CA HIS A 663 -58.45 21.80 15.17
C HIS A 663 -58.71 22.14 13.69
N VAL A 664 -57.69 22.63 12.99
CA VAL A 664 -57.69 22.72 11.52
C VAL A 664 -57.62 21.30 10.97
N ASN A 665 -58.80 20.68 10.88
CA ASN A 665 -59.00 19.34 10.33
C ASN A 665 -58.78 19.40 8.81
N ILE A 666 -57.52 19.25 8.38
CA ILE A 666 -57.14 19.18 6.96
C ILE A 666 -57.72 17.89 6.38
N LYS A 667 -58.91 18.05 5.78
CA LYS A 667 -59.66 16.99 5.11
C LYS A 667 -58.78 16.27 4.09
N SER A 668 -58.96 14.95 4.00
CA SER A 668 -58.36 14.10 2.98
C SER A 668 -58.73 14.57 1.56
N ARG A 669 -57.84 15.36 0.97
CA ARG A 669 -57.71 15.58 -0.48
C ARG A 669 -56.35 15.00 -0.88
N GLY A 670 -56.26 14.12 -1.86
CA GLY A 670 -57.30 13.51 -2.69
C GLY A 670 -56.59 12.80 -3.83
N TYR A 671 -57.19 11.75 -4.41
CA TYR A 671 -56.54 11.02 -5.50
C TYR A 671 -56.25 11.95 -6.68
N VAL A 672 -54.98 12.30 -6.88
CA VAL A 672 -54.52 12.94 -8.12
C VAL A 672 -54.73 11.92 -9.24
N THR A 673 -55.53 12.28 -10.23
CA THR A 673 -55.78 11.45 -11.40
C THR A 673 -54.54 11.44 -12.29
N VAL A 674 -53.56 10.60 -11.94
CA VAL A 674 -52.26 10.53 -12.63
C VAL A 674 -52.47 10.18 -14.10
N ALA A 675 -51.98 11.04 -15.00
CA ALA A 675 -52.06 10.83 -16.44
C ALA A 675 -51.29 9.56 -16.87
N ALA A 676 -51.72 8.95 -17.98
CA ALA A 676 -51.10 7.73 -18.50
C ALA A 676 -49.64 7.99 -18.90
N GLY A 677 -48.70 7.37 -18.18
CA GLY A 677 -47.27 7.57 -18.42
C GLY A 677 -46.29 7.10 -17.34
N LEU A 678 -46.74 6.34 -16.32
CA LEU A 678 -45.83 5.77 -15.31
C LEU A 678 -44.96 4.67 -15.92
N ILE A 679 -43.77 5.05 -16.39
CA ILE A 679 -42.70 4.12 -16.73
C ILE A 679 -42.27 3.43 -15.42
N SER A 680 -42.29 2.10 -15.39
CA SER A 680 -41.69 1.35 -14.30
C SER A 680 -40.19 1.23 -14.57
N PHE A 681 -39.36 1.54 -13.58
CA PHE A 681 -37.89 1.52 -13.68
C PHE A 681 -37.25 1.18 -12.33
N VAL A 682 -35.98 0.81 -12.39
CA VAL A 682 -35.07 0.73 -11.25
C VAL A 682 -34.03 1.83 -11.39
N ALA A 683 -33.87 2.67 -10.37
CA ALA A 683 -32.78 3.64 -10.30
C ALA A 683 -31.71 3.20 -9.29
N LEU A 684 -30.45 3.46 -9.64
CA LEU A 684 -29.26 3.14 -8.86
C LEU A 684 -28.42 4.42 -8.72
N SER A 685 -28.18 4.84 -7.48
CA SER A 685 -27.41 6.04 -7.12
C SER A 685 -26.44 5.76 -5.95
N ARG A 686 -25.64 6.78 -5.59
CA ARG A 686 -24.70 6.74 -4.46
C ARG A 686 -25.44 6.31 -3.17
N GLY A 687 -24.91 5.31 -2.44
CA GLY A 687 -25.50 4.84 -1.17
C GLY A 687 -26.44 3.62 -1.28
N SER A 688 -26.48 2.92 -2.41
CA SER A 688 -27.21 1.65 -2.59
C SER A 688 -28.75 1.74 -2.50
N HIS A 689 -29.33 2.93 -2.68
CA HIS A 689 -30.77 3.13 -2.74
C HIS A 689 -31.35 2.61 -4.06
N MET A 690 -31.76 1.33 -4.08
CA MET A 690 -32.48 0.72 -5.19
C MET A 690 -33.94 1.16 -5.18
N PHE A 691 -34.25 2.29 -5.83
CA PHE A 691 -35.63 2.74 -6.03
C PHE A 691 -36.29 1.91 -7.15
N SER A 692 -37.37 1.21 -6.84
CA SER A 692 -38.19 0.49 -7.82
C SER A 692 -39.65 0.96 -7.75
N VAL A 693 -40.17 1.45 -8.87
CA VAL A 693 -41.59 1.84 -8.98
C VAL A 693 -42.34 0.70 -9.68
N ASN A 694 -43.40 0.19 -9.02
CA ASN A 694 -44.35 -0.80 -9.55
C ASN A 694 -43.77 -2.09 -10.18
N CYS A 695 -42.86 -2.77 -9.50
CA CYS A 695 -42.43 -4.14 -9.89
C CYS A 695 -42.85 -5.20 -8.84
N SER A 696 -44.13 -5.59 -8.84
CA SER A 696 -44.72 -6.55 -7.90
C SER A 696 -44.45 -8.02 -8.24
N LYS A 697 -43.16 -8.43 -8.27
CA LYS A 697 -42.73 -9.84 -8.25
C LYS A 697 -41.32 -10.03 -7.70
N SER A 698 -41.11 -11.19 -7.07
CA SER A 698 -39.95 -11.58 -6.27
C SER A 698 -38.58 -11.47 -6.97
N PHE A 699 -37.61 -10.86 -6.28
CA PHE A 699 -36.19 -10.82 -6.66
C PHE A 699 -35.46 -12.17 -6.48
N ILE A 700 -35.95 -13.24 -7.14
CA ILE A 700 -35.26 -14.53 -7.24
C ILE A 700 -35.46 -15.10 -8.64
N ASN A 701 -34.63 -14.70 -9.64
CA ASN A 701 -34.29 -15.49 -10.85
C ASN A 701 -33.33 -14.81 -11.87
N LEU A 702 -32.60 -13.74 -11.54
CA LEU A 702 -31.64 -13.11 -12.48
C LEU A 702 -30.53 -14.09 -12.96
N SER A 703 -30.34 -15.21 -12.25
CA SER A 703 -29.45 -16.32 -12.62
C SER A 703 -29.93 -17.18 -13.81
N LYS A 704 -31.23 -17.22 -14.14
CA LYS A 704 -31.76 -18.11 -15.20
C LYS A 704 -31.64 -17.55 -16.62
N MET A 705 -31.63 -16.22 -16.80
CA MET A 705 -31.57 -15.61 -18.14
C MET A 705 -30.27 -15.88 -18.90
N ARG A 706 -29.18 -16.26 -18.22
CA ARG A 706 -27.89 -16.58 -18.87
C ARG A 706 -27.82 -17.96 -19.56
N GLN A 707 -28.82 -18.83 -19.40
CA GLN A 707 -28.83 -20.17 -20.04
C GLN A 707 -29.69 -20.27 -21.31
N ALA A 708 -30.51 -19.26 -21.62
CA ALA A 708 -31.45 -19.31 -22.74
C ALA A 708 -30.85 -18.92 -24.11
N ARG A 709 -29.71 -18.20 -24.15
CA ARG A 709 -29.07 -17.75 -25.40
C ARG A 709 -27.93 -18.63 -25.91
N THR A 710 -27.66 -19.77 -25.26
CA THR A 710 -26.48 -20.63 -25.54
C THR A 710 -26.83 -22.02 -26.08
N LYS A 711 -28.04 -22.23 -26.60
CA LYS A 711 -28.48 -23.48 -27.24
C LYS A 711 -29.39 -23.26 -28.46
N LEU A 712 -28.86 -22.70 -29.55
CA LEU A 712 -29.50 -22.83 -30.88
C LEU A 712 -28.54 -22.57 -32.05
N ARG A 713 -27.56 -23.47 -32.25
CA ARG A 713 -26.78 -23.52 -33.51
C ARG A 713 -26.13 -24.88 -33.80
N GLN A 714 -26.95 -25.86 -34.18
CA GLN A 714 -26.63 -26.90 -35.18
C GLN A 714 -27.93 -27.62 -35.58
N SER A 715 -28.03 -28.04 -36.84
CA SER A 715 -29.27 -28.45 -37.52
C SER A 715 -29.40 -29.97 -37.70
N PRO A 716 -30.59 -30.44 -38.10
CA PRO A 716 -30.66 -31.34 -39.24
C PRO A 716 -31.74 -30.94 -40.29
N LEU A 717 -31.81 -31.69 -41.38
CA LEU A 717 -32.56 -31.41 -42.62
C LEU A 717 -34.03 -31.89 -42.55
N SER A 718 -34.95 -31.21 -43.24
CA SER A 718 -35.65 -31.73 -44.45
C SER A 718 -36.88 -30.89 -44.88
N SER A 719 -37.18 -30.90 -46.18
CA SER A 719 -38.34 -30.30 -46.89
C SER A 719 -39.47 -31.33 -47.09
N PRO A 720 -40.76 -31.00 -47.36
CA PRO A 720 -41.31 -30.01 -48.32
C PRO A 720 -42.37 -29.04 -47.68
N VAL A 721 -43.09 -28.11 -48.35
CA VAL A 721 -43.87 -28.14 -49.61
C VAL A 721 -44.08 -26.73 -50.23
N ILE A 722 -43.93 -26.64 -51.56
CA ILE A 722 -44.60 -25.77 -52.58
C ILE A 722 -45.30 -24.48 -52.05
N SER A 723 -44.86 -23.26 -52.41
CA SER A 723 -45.25 -22.60 -53.69
C SER A 723 -44.48 -21.29 -53.98
N ASN A 724 -44.39 -20.92 -55.26
CA ASN A 724 -44.26 -19.59 -55.91
C ASN A 724 -43.73 -18.38 -55.09
N MET A 725 -42.82 -17.52 -55.55
CA MET A 725 -42.14 -17.29 -56.86
C MET A 725 -41.00 -16.23 -56.62
N MET A 726 -40.19 -15.68 -57.56
CA MET A 726 -40.20 -15.68 -59.03
C MET A 726 -38.78 -15.77 -59.67
N LYS A 727 -38.06 -14.64 -59.76
CA LYS A 727 -36.77 -14.38 -60.49
C LYS A 727 -36.08 -13.15 -59.83
N THR A 728 -34.82 -12.76 -60.06
CA THR A 728 -33.98 -12.93 -61.28
C THR A 728 -32.45 -12.83 -60.97
N GLU A 729 -31.62 -13.57 -61.72
CA GLU A 729 -30.22 -13.31 -62.18
C GLU A 729 -29.13 -12.77 -61.19
N GLU A 730 -28.08 -13.55 -60.89
CA GLU A 730 -26.73 -13.60 -61.54
C GLU A 730 -25.68 -12.67 -60.85
N ARG A 731 -24.38 -12.99 -60.70
CA ARG A 731 -23.45 -14.04 -61.22
C ARG A 731 -22.52 -14.53 -60.06
N ARG A 732 -21.98 -15.78 -60.08
CA ARG A 732 -20.58 -16.18 -60.44
C ARG A 732 -19.48 -15.22 -59.92
N SER A 733 -18.31 -15.64 -59.43
CA SER A 733 -17.55 -16.93 -59.42
C SER A 733 -16.21 -16.69 -58.67
N ASP A 734 -15.36 -17.62 -58.22
CA ASP A 734 -15.34 -19.10 -58.15
C ASP A 734 -14.14 -19.57 -57.26
N LEU A 735 -14.20 -20.80 -56.70
CA LEU A 735 -13.05 -21.73 -56.44
C LEU A 735 -11.89 -21.23 -55.50
N THR A 736 -10.95 -21.98 -54.91
CA THR A 736 -10.58 -23.41 -54.69
C THR A 736 -9.42 -23.44 -53.64
N ASN A 737 -9.02 -24.50 -52.90
CA ASN A 737 -9.63 -25.77 -52.42
C ASN A 737 -8.58 -26.52 -51.53
N VAL A 738 -8.93 -27.67 -50.92
CA VAL A 738 -8.01 -28.76 -50.45
C VAL A 738 -7.09 -28.42 -49.23
N SER A 739 -6.75 -29.32 -48.27
CA SER A 739 -7.00 -30.78 -48.07
C SER A 739 -7.37 -31.11 -46.60
N LYS A 740 -7.87 -32.34 -46.41
CA LYS A 740 -8.11 -33.03 -45.12
C LYS A 740 -7.28 -34.33 -45.02
N ALA A 741 -7.46 -35.03 -43.89
CA ALA A 741 -7.27 -36.47 -43.65
C ALA A 741 -5.98 -36.93 -42.95
N ASP A 742 -5.98 -37.96 -42.07
CA ASP A 742 -6.89 -38.53 -41.01
C ASP A 742 -6.17 -39.84 -40.49
N GLU A 743 -6.53 -40.67 -39.50
CA GLU A 743 -7.70 -40.86 -38.59
C GLU A 743 -7.23 -41.59 -37.27
N ILE A 744 -8.15 -42.24 -36.51
CA ILE A 744 -8.06 -43.46 -35.62
C ILE A 744 -6.75 -43.74 -34.83
N GLY A 745 -6.70 -44.09 -33.51
CA GLY A 745 -7.66 -44.62 -32.50
C GLY A 745 -6.98 -45.78 -31.70
N PRO A 746 -7.55 -46.47 -30.67
CA PRO A 746 -8.83 -46.30 -29.95
C PRO A 746 -8.63 -46.27 -28.37
N PRO A 747 -9.38 -46.91 -27.41
CA PRO A 747 -10.02 -46.10 -26.34
C PRO A 747 -10.05 -46.60 -24.85
N GLN A 748 -10.45 -45.67 -23.97
CA GLN A 748 -11.24 -45.80 -22.71
C GLN A 748 -10.69 -46.43 -21.41
N GLY A 749 -11.09 -45.79 -20.28
CA GLY A 749 -11.11 -46.32 -18.91
C GLY A 749 -10.25 -45.53 -17.90
N SER A 750 -10.76 -44.98 -16.78
CA SER A 750 -12.15 -44.73 -16.36
C SER A 750 -12.19 -43.48 -15.45
N LEU A 751 -13.17 -42.59 -15.61
CA LEU A 751 -13.16 -41.28 -14.93
C LEU A 751 -13.95 -41.32 -13.61
N GLY A 752 -13.26 -41.09 -12.49
CA GLY A 752 -13.89 -40.81 -11.19
C GLY A 752 -14.59 -39.45 -11.19
N LYS A 753 -15.71 -39.33 -10.46
CA LYS A 753 -16.44 -38.06 -10.31
C LYS A 753 -15.82 -37.22 -9.20
N ASP A 754 -15.37 -36.01 -9.52
CA ASP A 754 -15.14 -34.96 -8.54
C ASP A 754 -16.13 -33.79 -8.76
N ASN A 755 -16.93 -33.52 -7.72
CA ASN A 755 -17.93 -32.43 -7.73
C ASN A 755 -17.26 -31.09 -7.43
N SER A 756 -16.45 -30.58 -8.35
CA SER A 756 -15.96 -29.19 -8.29
C SER A 756 -17.01 -28.22 -8.82
N VAL A 757 -17.49 -27.32 -7.97
CA VAL A 757 -18.31 -26.17 -8.40
C VAL A 757 -17.38 -25.22 -9.16
N PRO A 758 -17.70 -24.82 -10.41
CA PRO A 758 -16.81 -23.96 -11.19
C PRO A 758 -16.72 -22.57 -10.57
N ILE A 759 -15.55 -22.25 -10.01
CA ILE A 759 -15.22 -20.90 -9.56
C ILE A 759 -15.13 -19.99 -10.80
N ALA A 760 -16.20 -19.24 -11.04
CA ALA A 760 -16.26 -18.32 -12.16
C ALA A 760 -15.24 -17.18 -11.96
N LYS A 761 -14.19 -17.16 -12.79
CA LYS A 761 -13.29 -16.00 -12.88
C LYS A 761 -14.11 -14.76 -13.22
N PHE A 762 -14.11 -13.77 -12.33
CA PHE A 762 -14.67 -12.46 -12.64
C PHE A 762 -13.72 -11.74 -13.60
N LEU A 763 -14.30 -11.14 -14.64
CA LEU A 763 -13.57 -10.38 -15.66
C LEU A 763 -14.25 -9.02 -15.79
N ILE A 764 -13.53 -7.95 -15.46
CA ILE A 764 -13.94 -6.56 -15.66
C ILE A 764 -13.23 -6.06 -16.90
N VAL A 765 -14.01 -5.78 -17.94
CA VAL A 765 -13.55 -5.28 -19.24
C VAL A 765 -14.19 -3.92 -19.48
N VAL A 766 -13.40 -2.94 -19.93
CA VAL A 766 -13.90 -1.63 -20.34
C VAL A 766 -14.79 -1.81 -21.56
N ARG A 767 -16.09 -1.53 -21.43
CA ARG A 767 -17.07 -1.64 -22.53
C ARG A 767 -17.06 -0.43 -23.46
N TRP A 768 -16.93 0.76 -22.88
CA TRP A 768 -16.92 2.06 -23.56
C TRP A 768 -16.34 3.12 -22.61
N THR A 769 -16.03 4.30 -23.15
CA THR A 769 -15.65 5.50 -22.40
C THR A 769 -16.37 6.72 -22.99
N SER A 770 -16.76 7.68 -22.16
CA SER A 770 -17.24 9.01 -22.58
C SER A 770 -16.29 10.08 -22.05
N CYS A 771 -16.25 11.25 -22.71
CA CYS A 771 -15.50 12.42 -22.27
C CYS A 771 -16.47 13.51 -21.81
N THR A 772 -16.29 13.98 -20.58
CA THR A 772 -17.05 15.07 -19.95
C THR A 772 -16.33 16.42 -20.02
N GLY A 773 -15.20 16.51 -20.73
CA GLY A 773 -14.41 17.74 -20.90
C GLY A 773 -13.59 18.21 -19.69
N LYS A 774 -14.09 18.03 -18.46
CA LYS A 774 -13.37 18.26 -17.19
C LYS A 774 -13.77 17.22 -16.12
N CYS A 775 -13.25 17.40 -14.90
CA CYS A 775 -13.47 16.58 -13.70
C CYS A 775 -14.95 16.24 -13.43
N VAL A 776 -15.15 15.12 -12.70
CA VAL A 776 -16.45 14.52 -12.41
C VAL A 776 -16.48 14.11 -10.94
N ASP A 777 -17.04 14.99 -10.11
CA ASP A 777 -17.16 14.80 -8.66
C ASP A 777 -18.56 14.23 -8.29
N ALA A 778 -19.53 14.42 -9.19
CA ALA A 778 -20.83 13.78 -9.19
C ALA A 778 -20.72 12.26 -9.39
N SER A 779 -21.52 11.46 -8.67
CA SER A 779 -21.63 10.02 -8.99
C SER A 779 -22.67 9.76 -10.09
N PRO A 780 -22.45 8.77 -10.97
CA PRO A 780 -23.41 8.41 -12.00
C PRO A 780 -24.71 7.87 -11.40
N LEU A 781 -25.82 8.40 -11.89
CA LEU A 781 -27.16 7.85 -11.69
C LEU A 781 -27.46 6.89 -12.85
N VAL A 782 -27.80 5.64 -12.57
CA VAL A 782 -28.19 4.66 -13.60
C VAL A 782 -29.68 4.37 -13.49
N ILE A 783 -30.43 4.57 -14.58
CA ILE A 783 -31.85 4.22 -14.69
C ILE A 783 -31.99 3.04 -15.65
N ILE A 784 -32.58 1.95 -15.14
CA ILE A 784 -32.89 0.72 -15.89
C ILE A 784 -34.42 0.66 -16.05
N PRO A 785 -34.98 0.82 -17.26
CA PRO A 785 -36.41 0.66 -17.48
C PRO A 785 -36.84 -0.80 -17.30
N ALA A 786 -38.08 -1.04 -16.89
CA ALA A 786 -38.63 -2.38 -16.66
C ALA A 786 -39.19 -3.06 -17.93
N THR A 787 -39.03 -2.43 -19.10
CA THR A 787 -39.45 -2.96 -20.41
C THR A 787 -38.22 -3.36 -21.23
N ASP A 788 -38.14 -4.62 -21.66
CA ASP A 788 -36.97 -5.21 -22.31
C ASP A 788 -36.50 -4.49 -23.61
N ASP A 789 -37.38 -3.69 -24.25
CA ASP A 789 -37.09 -2.96 -25.49
C ASP A 789 -36.31 -1.63 -25.29
N LEU A 790 -36.13 -1.15 -24.05
CA LEU A 790 -35.46 0.11 -23.75
C LEU A 790 -34.12 -0.09 -23.06
N SER A 791 -33.07 0.56 -23.57
CA SER A 791 -31.73 0.51 -22.98
C SER A 791 -31.61 1.36 -21.71
N ALA A 792 -30.90 0.81 -20.71
CA ALA A 792 -30.55 1.54 -19.50
C ALA A 792 -29.71 2.80 -19.81
N THR A 793 -29.86 3.83 -18.97
CA THR A 793 -29.27 5.16 -19.21
C THR A 793 -28.52 5.64 -17.99
N VAL A 794 -27.30 6.13 -18.20
CA VAL A 794 -26.41 6.71 -17.19
C VAL A 794 -26.47 8.23 -17.29
N TYR A 795 -26.71 8.92 -16.19
CA TYR A 795 -26.74 10.38 -16.10
C TYR A 795 -25.54 10.85 -15.28
N ILE A 796 -24.75 11.78 -15.82
CA ILE A 796 -23.51 12.25 -15.19
C ILE A 796 -23.29 13.75 -15.42
N GLY A 797 -22.94 14.47 -14.37
CA GLY A 797 -22.56 15.90 -14.38
C GLY A 797 -21.06 16.10 -14.22
N SER A 798 -20.55 17.29 -14.58
CA SER A 798 -19.12 17.57 -14.58
C SER A 798 -18.75 19.06 -14.43
N HIS A 799 -17.46 19.32 -14.21
CA HIS A 799 -16.91 20.68 -14.05
C HIS A 799 -16.73 21.45 -15.37
N SER A 800 -17.08 20.85 -16.51
CA SER A 800 -17.27 21.54 -17.79
C SER A 800 -18.65 22.18 -17.92
N HIS A 801 -19.49 22.01 -16.88
CA HIS A 801 -20.91 22.38 -16.83
C HIS A 801 -21.77 21.45 -17.70
N ALA A 802 -21.18 20.42 -18.33
CA ALA A 802 -21.89 19.42 -19.11
C ALA A 802 -22.56 18.38 -18.21
N MET A 803 -23.87 18.22 -18.43
CA MET A 803 -24.70 17.12 -17.99
C MET A 803 -24.94 16.18 -19.19
N GLN A 804 -24.50 14.93 -19.11
CA GLN A 804 -24.65 13.93 -20.18
C GLN A 804 -25.63 12.84 -19.75
N ALA A 805 -26.47 12.40 -20.69
CA ALA A 805 -27.18 11.12 -20.63
C ALA A 805 -26.54 10.14 -21.62
N ILE A 806 -26.10 8.97 -21.14
CA ILE A 806 -25.29 8.01 -21.89
C ILE A 806 -26.00 6.64 -21.89
N ASP A 807 -26.00 5.97 -23.02
CA ASP A 807 -26.50 4.60 -23.18
C ASP A 807 -25.60 3.57 -22.47
N LEU A 808 -26.13 2.80 -21.51
CA LEU A 808 -25.33 1.91 -20.65
C LEU A 808 -24.64 0.76 -21.43
N ASP A 809 -25.24 0.28 -22.52
CA ASP A 809 -24.71 -0.86 -23.27
C ASP A 809 -23.85 -0.45 -24.45
N SER A 810 -24.18 0.63 -25.16
CA SER A 810 -23.43 1.11 -26.34
C SER A 810 -22.49 2.29 -26.08
N GLY A 811 -22.56 2.95 -24.93
CA GLY A 811 -21.73 4.11 -24.58
C GLY A 811 -22.06 5.39 -25.36
N LYS A 812 -23.11 5.39 -26.18
CA LYS A 812 -23.51 6.56 -26.96
C LYS A 812 -24.16 7.61 -26.07
N ILE A 813 -23.73 8.86 -26.21
CA ILE A 813 -24.43 10.01 -25.62
C ILE A 813 -25.81 10.12 -26.30
N LYS A 814 -26.88 10.02 -25.51
CA LYS A 814 -28.28 10.21 -25.92
C LYS A 814 -28.62 11.70 -26.01
N TRP A 815 -28.14 12.48 -25.05
CA TRP A 815 -28.15 13.95 -25.07
C TRP A 815 -27.04 14.51 -24.17
N GLU A 816 -26.61 15.74 -24.45
CA GLU A 816 -25.72 16.53 -23.62
C GLU A 816 -26.32 17.93 -23.45
N ARG A 817 -26.26 18.46 -22.22
CA ARG A 817 -26.76 19.78 -21.86
C ARG A 817 -25.69 20.54 -21.08
N ILE A 818 -25.30 21.71 -21.56
CA ILE A 818 -24.44 22.63 -20.81
C ILE A 818 -25.34 23.47 -19.89
N LEU A 819 -24.99 23.52 -18.60
CA LEU A 819 -25.60 24.37 -17.57
C LEU A 819 -24.72 25.61 -17.30
N GLU A 820 -25.17 26.51 -16.41
CA GLU A 820 -24.48 27.79 -16.20
C GLU A 820 -23.12 27.63 -15.51
N ASP A 821 -23.00 26.70 -14.56
CA ASP A 821 -21.79 26.45 -13.76
C ASP A 821 -21.58 24.94 -13.51
N ARG A 822 -20.49 24.60 -12.84
CA ARG A 822 -20.05 23.24 -12.50
C ARG A 822 -21.13 22.42 -11.81
N ILE A 823 -21.16 21.14 -12.12
CA ILE A 823 -22.05 20.16 -11.50
C ILE A 823 -21.21 19.26 -10.59
N GLU A 824 -21.35 19.45 -9.28
CA GLU A 824 -20.69 18.64 -8.24
C GLU A 824 -21.66 17.64 -7.58
N SER A 825 -22.96 17.95 -7.54
CA SER A 825 -23.98 17.07 -6.96
C SER A 825 -24.26 15.85 -7.86
N SER A 826 -24.60 14.72 -7.26
CA SER A 826 -25.04 13.53 -8.01
C SER A 826 -26.50 13.70 -8.42
N ALA A 827 -26.81 13.35 -9.66
CA ALA A 827 -28.16 13.40 -10.19
C ALA A 827 -29.13 12.50 -9.42
N CYS A 828 -30.35 12.99 -9.17
CA CYS A 828 -31.45 12.25 -8.57
C CYS A 828 -32.60 12.08 -9.58
N VAL A 829 -33.36 11.00 -9.49
CA VAL A 829 -34.53 10.77 -10.36
C VAL A 829 -35.81 11.19 -9.65
N SER A 830 -36.78 11.69 -10.41
CA SER A 830 -38.15 11.91 -9.94
C SER A 830 -38.94 10.61 -9.75
N LYS A 831 -39.96 10.65 -8.90
CA LYS A 831 -40.91 9.54 -8.67
C LYS A 831 -41.60 9.01 -9.95
N CYS A 832 -41.71 9.82 -11.02
CA CYS A 832 -42.26 9.39 -12.31
C CYS A 832 -41.21 8.91 -13.34
N GLY A 833 -39.91 9.11 -13.09
CA GLY A 833 -38.83 8.78 -14.04
C GLY A 833 -38.63 9.78 -15.19
N SER A 834 -39.58 10.68 -15.43
CA SER A 834 -39.53 11.67 -16.52
C SER A 834 -38.58 12.84 -16.27
N PHE A 835 -38.15 13.04 -15.01
CA PHE A 835 -37.25 14.13 -14.62
C PHE A 835 -36.03 13.66 -13.83
N ILE A 836 -34.93 14.39 -14.02
CA ILE A 836 -33.66 14.29 -13.33
C ILE A 836 -33.42 15.62 -12.60
N VAL A 837 -33.12 15.57 -11.30
CA VAL A 837 -32.83 16.76 -10.48
C VAL A 837 -31.35 16.80 -10.15
N VAL A 838 -30.72 17.97 -10.33
CA VAL A 838 -29.29 18.17 -10.11
C VAL A 838 -29.00 19.59 -9.59
N GLY A 839 -28.19 19.70 -8.54
CA GLY A 839 -27.67 20.96 -8.01
C GLY A 839 -26.38 21.38 -8.73
N GLY A 840 -26.34 22.65 -9.12
CA GLY A 840 -25.16 23.31 -9.69
C GLY A 840 -24.46 24.22 -8.67
N TYR A 841 -23.21 24.58 -8.99
CA TYR A 841 -22.40 25.44 -8.15
C TYR A 841 -22.99 26.85 -7.99
N SER A 842 -23.66 27.38 -9.02
CA SER A 842 -24.25 28.73 -9.03
C SER A 842 -25.47 28.94 -8.12
N GLY A 843 -25.73 28.03 -7.16
CA GLY A 843 -26.92 28.09 -6.30
C GLY A 843 -28.22 27.75 -7.02
N LEU A 844 -28.15 26.96 -8.09
CA LEU A 844 -29.31 26.57 -8.89
C LEU A 844 -29.55 25.05 -8.83
N VAL A 845 -30.80 24.67 -8.55
CA VAL A 845 -31.30 23.29 -8.62
C VAL A 845 -32.08 23.14 -9.92
N TYR A 846 -31.53 22.40 -10.87
CA TYR A 846 -32.13 22.17 -12.18
C TYR A 846 -32.98 20.90 -12.15
N VAL A 847 -34.22 21.00 -12.66
CA VAL A 847 -35.07 19.86 -12.99
C VAL A 847 -35.06 19.71 -14.50
N LEU A 848 -34.38 18.69 -15.00
CA LEU A 848 -34.24 18.40 -16.44
C LEU A 848 -35.13 17.21 -16.83
N ARG A 849 -35.70 17.19 -18.04
CA ARG A 849 -36.35 16.00 -18.58
C ARG A 849 -35.32 14.89 -18.84
N SER A 850 -35.63 13.66 -18.44
CA SER A 850 -34.73 12.51 -18.61
C SER A 850 -34.52 12.10 -20.08
N ASN A 851 -35.47 12.38 -20.96
CA ASN A 851 -35.42 11.96 -22.37
C ASN A 851 -34.59 12.86 -23.29
N ASN A 852 -34.48 14.17 -23.02
CA ASN A 852 -33.82 15.13 -23.91
C ASN A 852 -32.97 16.21 -23.22
N GLY A 853 -32.94 16.27 -21.88
CA GLY A 853 -32.16 17.26 -21.14
C GLY A 853 -32.73 18.68 -21.14
N GLU A 854 -33.98 18.88 -21.60
CA GLU A 854 -34.67 20.17 -21.48
C GLU A 854 -34.94 20.52 -20.01
N THR A 855 -34.69 21.77 -19.64
CA THR A 855 -35.09 22.30 -18.33
C THR A 855 -36.61 22.36 -18.23
N HIS A 856 -37.18 21.68 -17.24
CA HIS A 856 -38.57 21.84 -16.81
C HIS A 856 -38.69 23.02 -15.84
N TRP A 857 -37.89 23.00 -14.77
CA TRP A 857 -37.91 23.98 -13.70
C TRP A 857 -36.48 24.27 -13.20
N VAL A 858 -36.27 25.45 -12.63
CA VAL A 858 -35.04 25.81 -11.90
C VAL A 858 -35.47 26.46 -10.59
N PHE A 859 -34.93 25.97 -9.48
CA PHE A 859 -35.07 26.57 -8.16
C PHE A 859 -33.75 27.21 -7.72
N THR A 860 -33.82 28.35 -7.03
CA THR A 860 -32.64 29.13 -6.62
C THR A 860 -32.45 29.08 -5.10
N THR A 861 -31.26 28.66 -4.67
CA THR A 861 -30.78 28.73 -3.29
C THR A 861 -29.90 29.97 -3.10
N GLU A 862 -29.54 30.30 -1.85
CA GLU A 862 -28.75 31.51 -1.55
C GLU A 862 -27.23 31.29 -1.71
N ASP A 863 -26.80 30.03 -1.85
CA ASP A 863 -25.41 29.60 -2.10
C ASP A 863 -25.39 28.22 -2.79
N ALA A 864 -24.20 27.70 -3.12
CA ALA A 864 -23.93 26.51 -3.94
C ALA A 864 -24.63 25.22 -3.47
N VAL A 865 -25.09 24.41 -4.42
CA VAL A 865 -25.76 23.13 -4.18
C VAL A 865 -24.83 21.97 -4.53
N LYS A 866 -23.98 21.58 -3.57
CA LYS A 866 -23.09 20.42 -3.69
C LYS A 866 -23.71 19.10 -3.21
N SER A 867 -24.67 19.17 -2.29
CA SER A 867 -25.35 17.98 -1.77
C SER A 867 -26.16 17.28 -2.89
N SER A 868 -26.18 15.94 -2.88
CA SER A 868 -26.99 15.18 -3.84
C SER A 868 -28.43 15.09 -3.35
N ALA A 869 -29.40 15.38 -4.21
CA ALA A 869 -30.79 15.48 -3.84
C ALA A 869 -31.42 14.12 -3.45
N ALA A 870 -32.29 14.10 -2.43
CA ALA A 870 -32.93 12.89 -1.92
C ALA A 870 -34.44 12.87 -2.23
N LEU A 871 -34.91 11.85 -2.94
CA LEU A 871 -36.33 11.65 -3.27
C LEU A 871 -37.07 10.94 -2.12
N ASP A 872 -38.24 11.47 -1.74
CA ASP A 872 -39.25 10.72 -1.00
C ASP A 872 -40.14 9.91 -1.97
N PRO A 873 -40.16 8.56 -1.88
CA PRO A 873 -41.00 7.73 -2.74
C PRO A 873 -42.49 7.78 -2.35
N SER A 874 -42.82 8.11 -1.10
CA SER A 874 -44.18 8.16 -0.57
C SER A 874 -44.89 9.45 -0.97
N THR A 875 -44.29 10.62 -0.73
CA THR A 875 -44.85 11.93 -1.12
C THR A 875 -44.51 12.29 -2.56
N GLY A 876 -43.27 12.06 -2.99
CA GLY A 876 -42.72 12.54 -4.26
C GLY A 876 -41.90 13.82 -4.14
N LEU A 877 -41.75 14.35 -2.92
CA LEU A 877 -40.91 15.52 -2.62
C LEU A 877 -39.42 15.21 -2.81
N ILE A 878 -38.63 16.25 -3.08
CA ILE A 878 -37.18 16.15 -3.25
C ILE A 878 -36.48 17.10 -2.28
N TYR A 879 -35.62 16.55 -1.43
CA TYR A 879 -34.87 17.28 -0.41
C TYR A 879 -33.47 17.65 -0.90
N VAL A 880 -33.09 18.91 -0.72
CA VAL A 880 -31.82 19.47 -1.22
C VAL A 880 -31.16 20.30 -0.12
N GLY A 881 -29.89 20.03 0.18
CA GLY A 881 -29.06 20.85 1.07
C GLY A 881 -28.19 21.84 0.30
N SER A 882 -28.07 23.06 0.81
CA SER A 882 -27.26 24.14 0.25
C SER A 882 -26.14 24.57 1.19
N HIS A 883 -25.12 25.22 0.63
CA HIS A 883 -24.10 25.92 1.41
C HIS A 883 -24.65 27.11 2.21
N ASP A 884 -25.84 27.61 1.87
CA ASP A 884 -26.55 28.70 2.59
C ASP A 884 -27.03 28.31 4.01
N GLN A 885 -26.64 27.12 4.48
CA GLN A 885 -26.97 26.52 5.77
C GLN A 885 -28.44 26.06 5.90
N HIS A 886 -29.15 25.91 4.78
CA HIS A 886 -30.52 25.38 4.76
C HIS A 886 -30.66 24.04 4.01
N VAL A 887 -31.75 23.36 4.34
CA VAL A 887 -32.34 22.28 3.52
C VAL A 887 -33.71 22.71 3.04
N TYR A 888 -33.99 22.43 1.78
CA TYR A 888 -35.21 22.77 1.05
C TYR A 888 -35.98 21.49 0.69
N ALA A 889 -37.30 21.52 0.80
CA ALA A 889 -38.19 20.48 0.28
C ALA A 889 -38.93 21.00 -0.95
N LEU A 890 -38.70 20.39 -2.10
CA LEU A 890 -39.19 20.85 -3.40
C LEU A 890 -40.25 19.89 -3.95
N ASP A 891 -41.40 20.42 -4.37
CA ASP A 891 -42.38 19.70 -5.19
C ASP A 891 -42.19 20.10 -6.66
N ILE A 892 -41.40 19.30 -7.37
CA ILE A 892 -41.06 19.51 -8.77
C ILE A 892 -42.26 19.38 -9.74
N TYR A 893 -43.43 18.92 -9.28
CA TYR A 893 -44.63 18.80 -10.11
C TYR A 893 -45.54 20.03 -10.01
N LYS A 894 -45.36 20.84 -8.96
CA LYS A 894 -46.02 22.14 -8.78
C LYS A 894 -45.06 23.34 -8.93
N GLU A 895 -43.76 23.08 -8.99
CA GLU A 895 -42.69 24.10 -9.06
C GLU A 895 -42.64 24.99 -7.81
N GLU A 896 -42.95 24.39 -6.63
CA GLU A 896 -42.98 25.08 -5.33
C GLU A 896 -41.98 24.49 -4.33
N CYS A 897 -41.48 25.35 -3.43
CA CYS A 897 -40.72 24.94 -2.24
C CYS A 897 -41.69 24.84 -1.05
N ILE A 898 -41.93 23.63 -0.57
CA ILE A 898 -42.87 23.33 0.53
C ILE A 898 -42.38 23.89 1.86
N TRP A 899 -41.08 23.71 2.16
CA TRP A 899 -40.45 24.26 3.35
C TRP A 899 -38.95 24.53 3.15
N LYS A 900 -38.43 25.53 3.86
CA LYS A 900 -37.00 25.87 3.99
C LYS A 900 -36.63 25.78 5.48
N LEU A 901 -35.71 24.90 5.84
CA LEU A 901 -35.23 24.73 7.22
C LEU A 901 -33.80 25.24 7.35
N HIS A 902 -33.55 26.14 8.32
CA HIS A 902 -32.20 26.54 8.71
C HIS A 902 -31.59 25.52 9.69
N CYS A 903 -30.39 25.02 9.37
CA CYS A 903 -29.76 23.93 10.11
C CYS A 903 -28.94 24.39 11.34
N GLU A 904 -28.65 25.69 11.49
CA GLU A 904 -27.88 26.27 12.62
C GLU A 904 -26.54 25.53 12.87
N GLY A 905 -25.94 25.02 11.79
CA GLY A 905 -24.82 24.08 11.84
C GLY A 905 -23.82 24.32 10.72
N GLY A 906 -23.91 25.46 10.03
CA GLY A 906 -23.10 25.72 8.85
C GLY A 906 -23.60 25.04 7.59
N ALA A 907 -22.81 25.16 6.52
CA ALA A 907 -23.11 24.67 5.18
C ALA A 907 -23.48 23.17 5.13
N VAL A 908 -24.46 22.82 4.28
CA VAL A 908 -24.95 21.45 4.08
C VAL A 908 -24.30 20.83 2.85
N PHE A 909 -23.03 20.43 3.00
CA PHE A 909 -22.27 19.71 1.97
C PHE A 909 -22.72 18.25 1.81
N ALA A 910 -23.02 17.60 2.94
CA ALA A 910 -23.42 16.19 2.99
C ALA A 910 -24.80 15.97 2.35
N SER A 911 -24.98 14.85 1.66
CA SER A 911 -26.26 14.53 0.99
C SER A 911 -27.29 14.08 2.03
N PRO A 912 -28.53 14.63 2.04
CA PRO A 912 -29.56 14.21 2.99
C PRO A 912 -29.91 12.72 2.85
N CYS A 913 -30.20 12.04 3.95
CA CYS A 913 -30.57 10.62 3.98
C CYS A 913 -31.98 10.44 4.54
N LEU A 914 -32.91 9.92 3.73
CA LEU A 914 -34.29 9.67 4.14
C LEU A 914 -34.44 8.23 4.67
N SER A 915 -34.89 8.11 5.91
CA SER A 915 -35.50 6.88 6.43
C SER A 915 -37.02 6.93 6.20
N LEU A 916 -37.61 5.77 5.91
CA LEU A 916 -39.07 5.60 5.81
C LEU A 916 -39.68 5.02 7.10
N LEU A 917 -38.87 4.37 7.95
CA LEU A 917 -39.30 3.73 9.19
C LEU A 917 -38.22 3.88 10.28
N PRO A 918 -38.32 4.88 11.19
CA PRO A 918 -39.30 5.97 11.18
C PRO A 918 -39.06 6.93 10.00
N HIS A 919 -40.10 7.68 9.62
CA HIS A 919 -40.08 8.62 8.51
C HIS A 919 -39.35 9.91 8.91
N HIS A 920 -38.03 9.89 8.83
CA HIS A 920 -37.11 10.94 9.26
C HIS A 920 -36.12 11.28 8.14
N LEU A 921 -35.84 12.57 7.95
CA LEU A 921 -34.75 13.06 7.09
C LEU A 921 -33.53 13.39 7.96
N TYR A 922 -32.40 12.77 7.67
CA TYR A 922 -31.12 13.00 8.34
C TYR A 922 -30.22 13.94 7.54
N ILE A 923 -29.69 14.95 8.21
CA ILE A 923 -28.89 16.04 7.62
C ILE A 923 -27.60 16.18 8.42
N ALA A 924 -26.45 16.22 7.74
CA ALA A 924 -25.15 16.46 8.35
C ALA A 924 -24.52 17.76 7.82
N THR A 925 -23.76 18.47 8.66
CA THR A 925 -23.29 19.84 8.34
C THR A 925 -21.79 20.05 8.60
N LEU A 926 -21.21 21.08 7.97
CA LEU A 926 -19.77 21.35 8.08
C LEU A 926 -19.32 21.87 9.45
N ARG A 927 -20.19 22.35 10.35
CA ARG A 927 -19.84 22.57 11.78
C ARG A 927 -20.07 21.35 12.68
N GLY A 928 -20.25 20.17 12.10
CA GLY A 928 -20.32 18.92 12.86
C GLY A 928 -21.68 18.60 13.46
N CYS A 929 -22.77 19.21 12.99
CA CYS A 929 -24.11 18.89 13.48
C CYS A 929 -24.72 17.75 12.65
N LEU A 930 -25.33 16.79 13.33
CA LEU A 930 -26.26 15.81 12.74
C LEU A 930 -27.67 16.15 13.24
N LEU A 931 -28.62 16.33 12.32
CA LEU A 931 -30.01 16.63 12.61
C LEU A 931 -30.92 15.52 12.10
N ALA A 932 -32.03 15.30 12.80
CA ALA A 932 -33.19 14.58 12.30
C ALA A 932 -34.38 15.54 12.14
N VAL A 933 -35.08 15.44 11.02
CA VAL A 933 -36.12 16.38 10.59
C VAL A 933 -37.35 15.59 10.11
N ASN A 934 -38.54 16.09 10.40
CA ASN A 934 -39.78 15.54 9.87
C ASN A 934 -39.89 15.89 8.36
N PRO A 935 -39.95 14.91 7.44
CA PRO A 935 -39.88 15.16 6.00
C PRO A 935 -41.06 15.95 5.43
N ASP A 936 -42.24 15.87 6.06
CA ASP A 936 -43.45 16.56 5.60
C ASP A 936 -43.49 18.04 6.02
N THR A 937 -43.04 18.34 7.24
CA THR A 937 -43.20 19.67 7.88
C THR A 937 -41.90 20.48 7.98
N GLY A 938 -40.74 19.86 7.78
CA GLY A 938 -39.43 20.50 7.99
C GLY A 938 -39.11 20.75 9.47
N SER A 939 -39.91 20.25 10.41
CA SER A 939 -39.67 20.47 11.84
C SER A 939 -38.49 19.64 12.36
N LYS A 940 -37.62 20.25 13.18
CA LYS A 940 -36.46 19.58 13.79
C LYS A 940 -36.94 18.65 14.90
N ILE A 941 -36.61 17.36 14.77
CA ILE A 941 -36.93 16.31 15.74
C ILE A 941 -35.84 16.26 16.81
N TRP A 942 -34.58 16.21 16.39
CA TRP A 942 -33.42 16.32 17.28
C TRP A 942 -32.18 16.87 16.55
N LYS A 943 -31.20 17.32 17.34
CA LYS A 943 -29.89 17.81 16.88
C LYS A 943 -28.79 17.28 17.80
N SER A 944 -27.74 16.72 17.22
CA SER A 944 -26.56 16.19 17.91
C SER A 944 -25.30 16.87 17.35
N SER A 945 -24.25 16.99 18.17
CA SER A 945 -22.97 17.61 17.77
C SER A 945 -21.82 16.61 17.88
N CYS A 946 -21.06 16.49 16.80
CA CYS A 946 -19.88 15.63 16.66
C CYS A 946 -18.56 16.40 16.86
N GLY A 947 -18.61 17.72 17.13
CA GLY A 947 -17.44 18.55 17.45
C GLY A 947 -16.53 18.92 16.28
N LYS A 948 -16.35 18.03 15.28
CA LYS A 948 -15.64 18.30 14.02
C LYS A 948 -16.57 18.12 12.78
N PRO A 949 -16.20 18.66 11.61
CA PRO A 949 -17.02 18.65 10.39
C PRO A 949 -17.47 17.27 9.92
N LEU A 950 -18.69 17.19 9.37
CA LEU A 950 -19.25 15.99 8.75
C LEU A 950 -19.35 16.17 7.23
N PHE A 951 -18.33 15.70 6.49
CA PHE A 951 -18.40 15.57 5.03
C PHE A 951 -19.08 14.27 4.57
N SER A 952 -19.06 13.24 5.44
CA SER A 952 -19.82 12.01 5.26
C SER A 952 -21.30 12.34 5.12
N SER A 953 -21.94 11.83 4.06
CA SER A 953 -23.40 11.74 4.05
C SER A 953 -23.81 10.70 5.10
N PRO A 954 -24.86 10.94 5.91
CA PRO A 954 -25.36 9.94 6.83
C PRO A 954 -25.95 8.75 6.08
N HIS A 955 -25.95 7.56 6.69
CA HIS A 955 -26.64 6.37 6.17
C HIS A 955 -27.38 5.66 7.30
N CYS A 956 -28.58 5.14 7.05
CA CYS A 956 -29.44 4.57 8.08
C CYS A 956 -30.05 3.22 7.70
N ASN A 957 -30.26 2.37 8.70
CA ASN A 957 -31.11 1.18 8.61
C ASN A 957 -32.39 1.37 9.46
N ALA A 958 -33.09 0.27 9.79
CA ALA A 958 -34.35 0.31 10.55
C ALA A 958 -34.17 0.53 12.08
N GLN A 959 -32.95 0.73 12.58
CA GLN A 959 -32.64 0.94 14.00
C GLN A 959 -31.74 2.14 14.26
N TYR A 960 -30.76 2.36 13.38
CA TYR A 960 -29.66 3.31 13.59
C TYR A 960 -29.37 4.18 12.37
N VAL A 961 -28.80 5.35 12.62
CA VAL A 961 -28.16 6.23 11.63
C VAL A 961 -26.68 6.39 11.97
N CYS A 962 -25.82 6.26 10.97
CA CYS A 962 -24.37 6.35 11.11
C CYS A 962 -23.79 7.47 10.22
N VAL A 963 -22.75 8.15 10.71
CA VAL A 963 -22.05 9.21 9.97
C VAL A 963 -20.56 9.25 10.35
N GLY A 964 -19.70 9.43 9.34
CA GLY A 964 -18.25 9.58 9.52
C GLY A 964 -17.84 11.03 9.79
N CYS A 965 -16.85 11.24 10.65
CA CYS A 965 -16.39 12.55 11.07
C CYS A 965 -14.89 12.76 10.79
N VAL A 966 -14.51 14.03 10.56
CA VAL A 966 -13.13 14.46 10.27
C VAL A 966 -12.18 14.29 11.46
N ASP A 967 -12.68 14.11 12.68
CA ASP A 967 -11.87 13.72 13.83
C ASP A 967 -11.44 12.23 13.83
N GLY A 968 -11.87 11.48 12.81
CA GLY A 968 -11.57 10.05 12.67
C GLY A 968 -12.57 9.12 13.35
N ASN A 969 -13.67 9.64 13.90
CA ASN A 969 -14.74 8.82 14.49
C ASN A 969 -15.87 8.52 13.48
N LEU A 970 -16.29 7.25 13.42
CA LEU A 970 -17.61 6.86 12.95
C LEU A 970 -18.57 6.92 14.13
N TYR A 971 -19.63 7.72 14.03
CA TYR A 971 -20.68 7.81 15.04
C TYR A 971 -21.91 7.01 14.65
N CYS A 972 -22.55 6.38 15.64
CA CYS A 972 -23.82 5.68 15.50
C CYS A 972 -24.84 6.25 16.50
N PHE A 973 -26.00 6.68 15.98
CA PHE A 973 -27.11 7.20 16.76
C PHE A 973 -28.37 6.35 16.55
N SER A 974 -29.22 6.28 17.56
CA SER A 974 -30.59 5.79 17.41
C SER A 974 -31.41 6.79 16.59
N HIS A 975 -32.55 6.35 16.07
CA HIS A 975 -33.52 7.26 15.45
C HIS A 975 -34.12 8.28 16.45
N SER A 976 -33.95 8.09 17.76
CA SER A 976 -34.29 9.07 18.82
C SER A 976 -33.17 10.09 19.13
N GLY A 977 -31.98 9.96 18.52
CA GLY A 977 -30.86 10.89 18.68
C GLY A 977 -29.85 10.53 19.75
N GLU A 978 -30.01 9.40 20.43
CA GLU A 978 -29.08 8.91 21.45
C GLU A 978 -27.83 8.31 20.78
N LYS A 979 -26.62 8.68 21.23
CA LYS A 979 -25.38 8.09 20.71
C LYS A 979 -25.21 6.67 21.25
N VAL A 980 -25.36 5.67 20.39
CA VAL A 980 -25.36 4.24 20.75
C VAL A 980 -23.93 3.70 20.88
N TRP A 981 -23.06 4.09 19.96
CA TRP A 981 -21.61 3.83 20.01
C TRP A 981 -20.84 4.82 19.12
N GLN A 982 -19.51 4.83 19.26
CA GLN A 982 -18.58 5.47 18.33
C GLN A 982 -17.39 4.55 18.11
N PHE A 983 -16.76 4.63 16.95
CA PHE A 983 -15.55 3.87 16.61
C PHE A 983 -14.48 4.79 16.03
N SER A 984 -13.25 4.70 16.52
CA SER A 984 -12.14 5.61 16.16
C SER A 984 -11.15 4.94 15.21
N THR A 985 -10.72 5.69 14.19
CA THR A 985 -9.66 5.32 13.24
C THR A 985 -8.42 6.20 13.44
N ASN A 986 -7.30 5.88 12.77
CA ASN A 986 -6.04 6.62 12.92
C ASN A 986 -5.95 7.85 11.98
N GLY A 987 -7.02 8.20 11.27
CA GLY A 987 -7.08 9.36 10.37
C GLY A 987 -8.51 9.84 10.14
N PRO A 988 -8.72 10.98 9.45
CA PRO A 988 -10.06 11.52 9.17
C PRO A 988 -10.95 10.58 8.33
N ILE A 989 -12.25 10.56 8.62
CA ILE A 989 -13.26 9.82 7.83
C ILE A 989 -14.09 10.82 7.01
N PHE A 990 -13.90 10.82 5.69
CA PHE A 990 -14.73 11.56 4.73
C PHE A 990 -15.74 10.65 4.01
N SER A 991 -15.52 9.34 3.96
CA SER A 991 -16.39 8.43 3.21
C SER A 991 -17.77 8.31 3.86
N SER A 992 -18.82 8.39 3.07
CA SER A 992 -20.16 8.03 3.54
C SER A 992 -20.21 6.52 3.83
N PRO A 993 -20.72 6.07 5.01
CA PRO A 993 -20.80 4.66 5.32
C PRO A 993 -21.79 3.91 4.39
N CYS A 994 -21.50 2.64 4.14
CA CYS A 994 -22.36 1.74 3.38
C CYS A 994 -22.74 0.52 4.24
N ILE A 995 -24.04 0.26 4.37
CA ILE A 995 -24.57 -0.88 5.12
C ILE A 995 -24.69 -2.11 4.20
N SER A 996 -24.30 -3.28 4.69
CA SER A 996 -24.40 -4.56 3.96
C SER A 996 -25.85 -4.90 3.59
N SER A 997 -26.13 -5.13 2.31
CA SER A 997 -27.46 -5.55 1.86
C SER A 997 -27.79 -7.00 2.22
N LEU A 998 -26.78 -7.85 2.44
CA LEU A 998 -26.95 -9.25 2.84
C LEU A 998 -27.19 -9.40 4.34
N THR A 999 -26.39 -8.74 5.18
CA THR A 999 -26.40 -8.93 6.64
C THR A 999 -27.14 -7.82 7.39
N LYS A 1000 -27.28 -6.61 6.81
CA LYS A 1000 -27.89 -5.38 7.40
C LYS A 1000 -27.30 -4.88 8.73
N GLN A 1001 -26.43 -5.67 9.35
CA GLN A 1001 -25.72 -5.43 10.61
C GLN A 1001 -24.25 -5.02 10.39
N GLU A 1002 -23.64 -5.34 9.23
CA GLU A 1002 -22.28 -4.91 8.90
C GLU A 1002 -22.28 -3.55 8.20
N ILE A 1003 -21.39 -2.65 8.64
CA ILE A 1003 -21.18 -1.30 8.11
C ILE A 1003 -19.74 -1.12 7.63
N PHE A 1004 -19.59 -0.63 6.39
CA PHE A 1004 -18.33 -0.41 5.71
C PHE A 1004 -18.05 1.08 5.51
N PHE A 1005 -16.82 1.51 5.75
CA PHE A 1005 -16.36 2.89 5.55
C PHE A 1005 -14.83 2.94 5.39
N GLY A 1006 -14.29 3.97 4.76
CA GLY A 1006 -12.85 4.19 4.58
C GLY A 1006 -12.33 5.35 5.44
N SER A 1007 -11.09 5.23 5.92
CA SER A 1007 -10.37 6.31 6.60
C SER A 1007 -9.08 6.67 5.85
N HIS A 1008 -8.57 7.88 6.11
CA HIS A 1008 -7.31 8.37 5.54
C HIS A 1008 -6.05 7.77 6.17
N ASP A 1009 -6.20 6.85 7.14
CA ASP A 1009 -5.13 5.98 7.63
C ASP A 1009 -4.79 4.78 6.71
N CYS A 1010 -5.35 4.78 5.50
CA CYS A 1010 -5.19 3.75 4.47
C CYS A 1010 -5.90 2.40 4.75
N PHE A 1011 -6.94 2.39 5.58
CA PHE A 1011 -7.82 1.22 5.76
C PHE A 1011 -9.28 1.49 5.39
N ILE A 1012 -9.95 0.43 4.97
CA ILE A 1012 -11.41 0.28 4.95
C ILE A 1012 -11.79 -0.64 6.10
N TYR A 1013 -12.75 -0.19 6.89
CA TYR A 1013 -13.22 -0.82 8.11
C TYR A 1013 -14.56 -1.51 7.88
N SER A 1014 -14.72 -2.69 8.46
CA SER A 1014 -15.98 -3.44 8.52
C SER A 1014 -16.34 -3.68 9.98
N CYS A 1015 -17.27 -2.90 10.51
CA CYS A 1015 -17.80 -3.03 11.87
C CYS A 1015 -19.14 -3.76 11.88
N ASN A 1016 -19.46 -4.44 12.98
CA ASN A 1016 -20.81 -4.94 13.26
C ASN A 1016 -21.53 -3.90 14.15
N MET A 1017 -22.78 -3.55 13.80
CA MET A 1017 -23.58 -2.57 14.56
C MET A 1017 -24.05 -3.07 15.93
N GLU A 1018 -24.21 -4.39 16.10
CA GLU A 1018 -24.74 -5.01 17.33
C GLU A 1018 -23.62 -5.52 18.26
N ASP A 1019 -22.56 -6.10 17.70
CA ASP A 1019 -21.57 -6.89 18.47
C ASP A 1019 -20.44 -6.03 19.06
N ARG A 1020 -20.74 -5.40 20.21
CA ARG A 1020 -19.87 -4.44 20.93
C ARG A 1020 -18.53 -4.99 21.44
N LYS A 1021 -18.12 -6.22 21.11
CA LYS A 1021 -16.90 -6.88 21.62
C LYS A 1021 -15.97 -7.45 20.56
N THR A 1022 -16.39 -7.58 19.30
CA THR A 1022 -15.50 -8.05 18.23
C THR A 1022 -14.62 -6.91 17.69
N SER A 1023 -13.33 -7.15 17.50
CA SER A 1023 -12.48 -6.24 16.72
C SER A 1023 -13.00 -6.15 15.28
N PRO A 1024 -13.06 -4.97 14.67
CA PRO A 1024 -13.55 -4.82 13.31
C PRO A 1024 -12.60 -5.53 12.34
N LYS A 1025 -13.14 -6.02 11.23
CA LYS A 1025 -12.30 -6.54 10.14
C LYS A 1025 -11.76 -5.32 9.39
N THR A 1026 -10.46 -5.08 9.50
CA THR A 1026 -9.76 -4.11 8.67
C THR A 1026 -9.36 -4.75 7.34
N PHE A 1027 -9.54 -4.00 6.27
CA PHE A 1027 -9.07 -4.33 4.94
C PHE A 1027 -8.23 -3.15 4.46
N SER A 1028 -6.94 -3.36 4.17
CA SER A 1028 -6.13 -2.31 3.56
C SER A 1028 -6.66 -1.99 2.15
N TRP A 1029 -6.46 -0.75 1.68
CA TRP A 1029 -6.76 -0.44 0.27
C TRP A 1029 -6.02 -1.38 -0.70
N ALA A 1030 -4.85 -1.92 -0.32
CA ALA A 1030 -4.11 -2.89 -1.11
C ALA A 1030 -4.80 -4.26 -1.24
N GLU A 1031 -5.54 -4.72 -0.22
CA GLU A 1031 -6.30 -5.98 -0.28
C GLU A 1031 -7.57 -5.83 -1.14
N ILE A 1032 -8.24 -4.68 -1.04
CA ILE A 1032 -9.39 -4.36 -1.90
C ILE A 1032 -8.96 -4.09 -3.34
N PHE A 1033 -7.82 -3.43 -3.57
CA PHE A 1033 -7.21 -3.35 -4.90
C PHE A 1033 -6.80 -4.74 -5.43
N LYS A 1034 -6.32 -5.68 -4.60
CA LYS A 1034 -6.09 -7.07 -5.05
C LYS A 1034 -7.38 -7.75 -5.50
N LEU A 1035 -8.49 -7.59 -4.78
CA LEU A 1035 -9.79 -8.11 -5.19
C LEU A 1035 -10.27 -7.48 -6.51
N GLN A 1036 -10.07 -6.18 -6.70
CA GLN A 1036 -10.51 -5.46 -7.90
C GLN A 1036 -9.59 -5.73 -9.11
N VAL A 1037 -8.26 -5.72 -8.94
CA VAL A 1037 -7.26 -5.96 -10.00
C VAL A 1037 -7.23 -7.42 -10.45
N ASN A 1038 -7.54 -8.39 -9.58
CA ASN A 1038 -7.75 -9.78 -10.00
C ASN A 1038 -9.01 -9.96 -10.85
N CYS A 1039 -9.90 -8.95 -10.91
CA CYS A 1039 -11.01 -8.90 -11.86
C CYS A 1039 -10.65 -8.06 -13.11
N ILE A 1040 -9.87 -6.98 -12.99
CA ILE A 1040 -9.49 -6.08 -14.10
C ILE A 1040 -8.16 -6.53 -14.76
N LYS A 1041 -8.07 -7.81 -15.14
CA LYS A 1041 -7.08 -8.29 -16.12
C LYS A 1041 -7.83 -9.06 -17.22
N PRO A 1042 -7.51 -8.84 -18.51
CA PRO A 1042 -8.16 -9.52 -19.63
C PRO A 1042 -7.77 -11.00 -19.71
#